data_AF-A0A1J5WHS0-F1
#
_entry.id   AF-A0A1J5WHS0-F1
#
_cell.length_a   1.000
_cell.length_b   1.000
_cell.length_c   1.000
_cell.angle_alpha   90.00
_cell.angle_beta   90.00
_cell.angle_gamma   90.00
#
_symmetry.space_group_name_H-M   'P 1'
#
loop_
_entity.id
_entity.type
_entity.pdbx_description
1 polymer ?
#
loop_
_entity_poly.entity_id
_entity_poly.type
_entity_poly.pdbx_seq_one_letter_code
_entity_poly.pdbx_strand_id
1 'polypeptide(L)'
;MLSIRTNFASCGGILFFDRPEYIEITPNTTGKCFSDIEMELLDMKRQEILRDMKRRGIHVAPKHLEETTEQHRSEKNGTVQPRLVDSLVLTVAELSVGPVLLSPKTTAYLPTTGLSDALFFRLLEKTKIVFGGTVFLFNQVDGKDCIRERMRVECRDEVRFSLPVTENSLCFRENVARIPDKSIWLGKVKSLKLEKHAINLLPKLKLHEDSEIEELLLDAELGEYVSSILHAKEKSIWLGRVKSLGLKRYAANILPKLWLHEDNAMEELYLSALEEEHVSSILGAGDRSIWVGRVKEIVLHGFAANTLTKLRLHEDSEIEELWLSAGLRKSVSEILTTKDSSIWLGRVKRLKLERYAASTLPKLKLHEDNVLEELRLDAELKRYVSEIFDTGNSSIRVGRIINLELLGYAANLLPKLWLHEDNAMEEFYLSALFGEHVSSILGTGNGTIWLGRVKRLKLEEHVIDLLPKLKLHEGNVVEVLRLSAWERTYVFEILCARNSSIRVGRIINLELLGYAANILPKLWLHEDNAMEELYLGALEEEHVSSILGAGDRSIWLGRVKRLKLEWYAANTLTKLKLHADNVLEELWLNSWWKEYVFEILCARNSSIRVGRIINLKLLGYAVNLLPKLRLHEDSEIEKLRLSADRREHISKILTEKDSSIWPGKVKKLELELFAIYLLPKLWLHEDNGIEVLSLSMCFQRNISSIFGAKDKSIWVGKVKSLRLERYAVNILPLLKLHEDNVMEELRLGSTNRKSIFEALGAKDGTICVGRVKSLRLELYAINILPKLRLEDNMVDTLEIVNVGRDMLQKDSWILSKIKTAGKALKCLLPSNGDDTSGTIPADGGCCGWKIKQIKMENSTVLALRGIRSDKSGVLDRFEYTHQEEDASQWFRFRRVYLGEIKQNGLVVPQNIEKFLSYTLVDEEGNEVLGLNNPVH
;
A
#
# COMPACT_ATOMS: atom_id res chain seq x y z
N MET A 1 19.63 8.38 39.63
CA MET A 1 20.52 8.51 40.79
C MET A 1 21.52 7.37 40.70
N LEU A 2 22.79 7.68 40.41
CA LEU A 2 23.87 6.70 40.42
C LEU A 2 24.51 6.70 41.81
N SER A 3 24.56 5.55 42.46
CA SER A 3 25.37 5.35 43.67
C SER A 3 26.58 4.53 43.28
N ILE A 4 27.78 5.04 43.55
CA ILE A 4 29.05 4.36 43.28
C ILE A 4 29.61 3.93 44.65
N ARG A 5 29.86 2.64 44.85
CA ARG A 5 30.46 2.13 46.09
C ARG A 5 31.88 1.63 45.83
N THR A 6 32.83 2.54 45.74
CA THR A 6 34.28 2.25 45.87
C THR A 6 35.01 3.45 46.47
N ASN A 7 36.09 3.18 47.21
CA ASN A 7 36.89 4.20 47.90
C ASN A 7 37.56 5.16 46.89
N PHE A 8 37.35 6.46 47.07
CA PHE A 8 38.07 7.51 46.35
C PHE A 8 38.89 8.31 47.36
N ALA A 9 40.09 8.76 46.98
CA ALA A 9 40.82 9.77 47.74
C ALA A 9 40.76 11.10 46.98
N SER A 10 40.62 12.23 47.66
CA SER A 10 40.71 13.55 47.02
C SER A 10 41.71 14.44 47.77
N CYS A 11 42.53 15.18 47.04
CA CYS A 11 43.44 16.18 47.61
C CYS A 11 43.49 17.40 46.69
N GLY A 12 43.05 18.57 47.17
CA GLY A 12 43.21 19.85 46.46
C GLY A 12 42.49 19.97 45.10
N GLY A 13 41.31 19.34 44.92
CA GLY A 13 40.58 19.35 43.64
C GLY A 13 41.00 18.27 42.64
N ILE A 14 41.87 17.34 43.08
CA ILE A 14 42.32 16.16 42.33
C ILE A 14 41.63 14.92 42.91
N LEU A 15 40.98 14.12 42.07
CA LEU A 15 40.38 12.83 42.42
C LEU A 15 41.38 11.69 42.14
N PHE A 16 41.66 10.87 43.16
CA PHE A 16 42.55 9.70 43.16
C PHE A 16 41.74 8.40 43.32
N PHE A 17 42.19 7.35 42.64
CA PHE A 17 41.60 6.01 42.68
C PHE A 17 42.64 5.01 43.20
N ASP A 18 42.61 4.61 44.49
CA ASP A 18 43.53 3.58 45.01
C ASP A 18 43.01 2.82 46.27
N ARG A 19 42.93 1.47 46.16
CA ARG A 19 43.01 0.35 47.16
C ARG A 19 41.80 -0.27 47.95
N PRO A 20 41.93 -1.58 48.32
CA PRO A 20 40.87 -2.61 48.26
C PRO A 20 40.49 -3.26 49.62
N GLU A 21 39.28 -3.82 49.75
CA GLU A 21 38.96 -4.99 50.62
C GLU A 21 37.50 -5.47 50.40
N TYR A 22 37.27 -6.78 50.52
CA TYR A 22 36.02 -7.52 50.23
C TYR A 22 34.82 -7.11 51.12
N ILE A 23 33.57 -7.32 50.65
CA ILE A 23 32.52 -8.19 51.28
C ILE A 23 31.10 -8.00 50.67
N GLU A 24 30.51 -9.17 50.37
CA GLU A 24 29.12 -9.68 50.34
C GLU A 24 27.87 -8.77 50.33
N ILE A 25 26.86 -9.16 49.53
CA ILE A 25 25.58 -8.47 49.30
C ILE A 25 24.43 -9.21 50.03
N THR A 26 23.60 -8.48 50.79
CA THR A 26 22.21 -8.86 51.10
C THR A 26 21.24 -7.73 50.75
N PRO A 27 20.10 -8.01 50.10
CA PRO A 27 19.18 -6.98 49.63
C PRO A 27 18.14 -6.64 50.71
N ASN A 28 17.72 -5.38 50.77
CA ASN A 28 16.34 -5.13 51.18
C ASN A 28 15.68 -3.94 50.50
N THR A 29 14.42 -4.21 50.22
CA THR A 29 13.35 -3.52 49.50
C THR A 29 12.90 -2.18 50.10
N THR A 30 12.38 -1.27 49.27
CA THR A 30 10.97 -0.82 49.21
C THR A 30 10.83 0.60 48.63
N GLY A 31 9.71 0.88 47.95
CA GLY A 31 9.19 2.26 47.86
C GLY A 31 8.62 2.75 46.52
N LYS A 32 7.43 2.24 46.16
CA LYS A 32 6.33 2.77 45.31
C LYS A 32 6.42 4.17 44.66
N CYS A 33 5.94 4.19 43.40
CA CYS A 33 5.51 5.34 42.59
C CYS A 33 4.08 5.86 42.91
N PHE A 34 3.87 7.12 42.53
CA PHE A 34 2.61 7.86 42.23
C PHE A 34 2.94 8.79 41.03
N SER A 35 2.04 9.34 40.19
CA SER A 35 0.80 8.92 39.51
C SER A 35 0.42 10.05 38.50
N ASP A 36 0.08 9.69 37.25
CA ASP A 36 -0.99 10.17 36.35
C ASP A 36 -1.41 11.66 36.16
N ILE A 37 -0.70 12.67 36.66
CA ILE A 37 -1.13 14.09 36.49
C ILE A 37 -0.43 14.83 35.31
N GLU A 38 0.60 14.27 34.68
CA GLU A 38 1.36 14.97 33.62
C GLU A 38 0.79 14.83 32.20
N MET A 39 -0.19 13.95 31.96
CA MET A 39 -0.76 13.71 30.62
C MET A 39 -1.89 14.68 30.22
N GLU A 40 -2.63 15.24 31.18
CA GLU A 40 -3.68 16.23 30.89
C GLU A 40 -3.11 17.62 30.56
N LEU A 41 -1.88 17.93 31.00
CA LEU A 41 -1.22 19.22 30.79
C LEU A 41 -0.62 19.38 29.38
N LEU A 42 -0.32 18.28 28.68
CA LEU A 42 0.23 18.28 27.33
C LEU A 42 -0.86 18.45 26.25
N ASP A 43 -2.07 17.95 26.49
CA ASP A 43 -3.16 18.03 25.52
C ASP A 43 -3.83 19.42 25.50
N MET A 44 -3.85 20.13 26.64
CA MET A 44 -4.28 21.53 26.71
C MET A 44 -3.36 22.47 25.92
N LYS A 45 -2.03 22.29 26.01
CA LYS A 45 -1.05 23.13 25.28
C LYS A 45 -1.14 22.93 23.77
N ARG A 46 -1.45 21.71 23.31
CA ARG A 46 -1.62 21.40 21.89
C ARG A 46 -2.88 22.06 21.30
N GLN A 47 -3.97 22.08 22.05
CA GLN A 47 -5.22 22.76 21.68
C GLN A 47 -5.08 24.28 21.63
N GLU A 48 -4.26 24.87 22.51
CA GLU A 48 -4.02 26.30 22.59
C GLU A 48 -3.21 26.83 21.40
N ILE A 49 -2.18 26.08 20.97
CA ILE A 49 -1.37 26.41 19.78
C ILE A 49 -2.22 26.38 18.51
N LEU A 50 -3.11 25.40 18.36
CA LEU A 50 -4.02 25.29 17.21
C LEU A 50 -5.05 26.44 17.17
N ARG A 51 -5.50 26.95 18.33
CA ARG A 51 -6.38 28.13 18.40
C ARG A 51 -5.65 29.42 18.06
N ASP A 52 -4.39 29.57 18.47
CA ASP A 52 -3.61 30.77 18.20
C ASP A 52 -3.21 30.88 16.72
N MET A 53 -2.88 29.77 16.07
CA MET A 53 -2.62 29.73 14.62
C MET A 53 -3.86 30.11 13.79
N LYS A 54 -5.06 29.69 14.25
CA LYS A 54 -6.33 30.04 13.60
C LYS A 54 -6.72 31.51 13.79
N ARG A 55 -6.32 32.14 14.91
CA ARG A 55 -6.53 33.57 15.17
C ARG A 55 -5.60 34.47 14.37
N ARG A 56 -4.41 33.98 14.00
CA ARG A 56 -3.42 34.72 13.21
C ARG A 56 -3.63 34.61 11.68
N GLY A 57 -4.74 34.02 11.23
CA GLY A 57 -5.07 33.93 9.81
C GLY A 57 -4.13 33.04 8.98
N ILE A 58 -3.32 32.19 9.64
CA ILE A 58 -2.38 31.30 8.97
C ILE A 58 -3.17 30.08 8.47
N HIS A 59 -3.39 30.02 7.16
CA HIS A 59 -4.00 28.86 6.49
C HIS A 59 -2.89 28.00 5.86
N VAL A 60 -2.59 26.88 6.51
CA VAL A 60 -1.69 25.85 5.96
C VAL A 60 -2.55 24.85 5.19
N ALA A 61 -2.35 24.77 3.87
CA ALA A 61 -3.00 23.76 3.03
C ALA A 61 -2.41 22.36 3.31
N PRO A 62 -3.23 21.29 3.37
CA PRO A 62 -2.82 19.96 3.81
C PRO A 62 -2.11 19.15 2.71
N LYS A 63 -1.05 19.73 2.11
CA LYS A 63 -0.23 19.03 1.10
C LYS A 63 1.29 19.20 1.26
N HIS A 64 1.76 19.78 2.37
CA HIS A 64 3.20 19.79 2.72
C HIS A 64 3.46 19.28 4.15
N LEU A 65 2.65 18.33 4.61
CA LEU A 65 2.87 17.62 5.88
C LEU A 65 2.91 16.09 5.71
N GLU A 66 3.17 15.60 4.50
CA GLU A 66 3.25 14.15 4.18
C GLU A 66 4.54 13.72 3.47
N GLU A 67 5.56 14.57 3.37
CA GLU A 67 6.93 14.15 3.01
C GLU A 67 7.87 14.35 4.20
N THR A 68 7.68 13.49 5.20
CA THR A 68 8.68 13.08 6.21
C THR A 68 8.03 12.00 7.07
N THR A 69 7.65 10.88 6.44
CA THR A 69 7.10 9.74 7.19
C THR A 69 7.42 8.39 6.57
N GLU A 70 8.60 8.27 5.92
CA GLU A 70 9.16 6.97 5.52
C GLU A 70 10.58 6.72 6.04
N GLN A 71 10.93 7.33 7.19
CA GLN A 71 12.16 6.95 7.92
C GLN A 71 11.99 6.91 9.45
N HIS A 72 10.77 6.65 9.94
CA HIS A 72 10.54 6.34 11.36
C HIS A 72 9.46 5.26 11.51
N ARG A 73 9.82 4.01 11.20
CA ARG A 73 9.10 2.82 11.69
C ARG A 73 10.00 1.57 11.68
N SER A 74 11.03 1.62 12.51
CA SER A 74 11.45 0.48 13.31
C SER A 74 11.78 1.03 14.70
N GLU A 75 11.59 0.21 15.74
CA GLU A 75 11.76 0.51 17.16
C GLU A 75 10.62 1.26 17.85
N LYS A 76 9.50 0.54 18.06
CA LYS A 76 8.85 0.59 19.38
C LYS A 76 9.43 -0.55 20.22
N ASN A 77 10.37 -0.22 21.09
CA ASN A 77 10.46 -0.83 22.42
C ASN A 77 10.69 0.30 23.42
N GLY A 78 9.88 0.32 24.47
CA GLY A 78 9.69 1.48 25.33
C GLY A 78 11.00 2.00 25.94
N THR A 79 11.21 3.31 25.85
CA THR A 79 12.25 4.01 26.59
C THR A 79 11.65 5.26 27.21
N VAL A 80 11.61 5.24 28.54
CA VAL A 80 11.41 6.40 29.41
C VAL A 80 12.50 7.42 29.10
N GLN A 81 12.16 8.69 28.88
CA GLN A 81 13.15 9.76 28.75
C GLN A 81 14.04 9.82 30.00
N PRO A 82 15.38 9.84 29.88
CA PRO A 82 16.22 10.26 30.98
C PRO A 82 16.17 11.78 31.06
N ARG A 83 15.73 12.31 32.20
CA ARG A 83 15.90 13.72 32.55
C ARG A 83 17.38 14.09 32.44
N LEU A 84 17.67 15.22 31.79
CA LEU A 84 18.96 15.91 31.86
C LEU A 84 19.26 16.23 33.33
N VAL A 85 20.27 15.57 33.89
CA VAL A 85 20.83 15.89 35.19
C VAL A 85 22.16 16.61 34.92
N ASP A 86 22.20 17.92 35.12
CA ASP A 86 23.40 18.76 34.95
C ASP A 86 24.42 18.65 36.10
N SER A 87 24.30 17.63 36.96
CA SER A 87 25.31 17.34 37.99
C SER A 87 25.53 15.84 38.17
N LEU A 88 26.72 15.39 37.79
CA LEU A 88 27.20 14.04 38.11
C LEU A 88 27.88 14.12 39.47
N VAL A 89 27.16 13.71 40.52
CA VAL A 89 27.64 13.71 41.90
C VAL A 89 28.33 12.38 42.19
N LEU A 90 29.66 12.40 42.30
CA LEU A 90 30.44 11.29 42.85
C LEU A 90 30.35 11.33 44.38
N THR A 91 29.82 10.27 45.00
CA THR A 91 29.79 10.11 46.46
C THR A 91 31.02 9.31 46.89
N VAL A 92 31.89 9.92 47.68
CA VAL A 92 33.09 9.30 48.25
C VAL A 92 32.78 8.91 49.69
N ALA A 93 32.88 7.62 50.00
CA ALA A 93 32.82 7.14 51.38
C ALA A 93 34.13 7.51 52.07
N GLU A 94 34.03 8.14 53.24
CA GLU A 94 35.12 8.50 54.16
C GLU A 94 35.92 9.78 53.81
N LEU A 95 35.23 10.91 53.77
CA LEU A 95 35.50 12.09 54.61
C LEU A 95 34.50 13.19 54.25
N SER A 96 34.10 13.98 55.24
CA SER A 96 33.12 15.06 55.14
C SER A 96 33.35 16.01 53.96
N VAL A 97 32.32 16.18 53.11
CA VAL A 97 31.76 17.43 52.56
C VAL A 97 31.27 17.24 51.11
N GLY A 98 29.97 16.95 50.97
CA GLY A 98 29.13 17.33 49.82
C GLY A 98 29.37 16.69 48.44
N PRO A 99 28.42 16.88 47.50
CA PRO A 99 28.57 16.49 46.11
C PRO A 99 29.73 17.22 45.41
N VAL A 100 30.61 16.50 44.70
CA VAL A 100 31.65 17.12 43.87
C VAL A 100 31.08 17.47 42.50
N LEU A 101 31.05 18.75 42.16
CA LEU A 101 30.66 19.24 40.84
C LEU A 101 31.83 19.09 39.86
N LEU A 102 31.63 18.30 38.79
CA LEU A 102 32.61 18.18 37.71
C LEU A 102 32.65 19.50 36.91
N SER A 103 33.83 20.11 36.84
CA SER A 103 34.08 21.35 36.10
C SER A 103 35.44 21.30 35.40
N PRO A 104 35.70 22.14 34.37
CA PRO A 104 36.99 22.14 33.68
C PRO A 104 38.21 22.41 34.60
N LYS A 105 37.98 22.90 35.82
CA LYS A 105 39.01 23.09 36.87
C LYS A 105 39.32 21.79 37.63
N THR A 106 38.38 20.84 37.66
CA THR A 106 38.53 19.53 38.30
C THR A 106 39.50 18.69 37.49
N THR A 107 40.53 18.11 38.12
CA THR A 107 41.47 17.20 37.46
C THR A 107 41.17 15.75 37.83
N ALA A 108 40.90 14.91 36.84
CA ALA A 108 40.67 13.48 37.01
C ALA A 108 41.90 12.68 36.58
N TYR A 109 42.52 11.95 37.51
CA TYR A 109 43.62 11.05 37.21
C TYR A 109 43.08 9.65 36.90
N LEU A 110 43.39 9.11 35.73
CA LEU A 110 42.94 7.78 35.30
C LEU A 110 44.12 6.81 35.28
N PRO A 111 44.35 6.02 36.36
CA PRO A 111 45.30 4.91 36.32
C PRO A 111 44.76 3.78 35.43
N THR A 112 45.41 2.62 35.49
CA THR A 112 44.91 1.43 34.79
C THR A 112 43.58 0.97 35.40
N THR A 113 42.45 1.40 34.82
CA THR A 113 41.13 1.32 35.45
C THR A 113 40.05 0.97 34.44
N GLY A 114 39.06 0.16 34.85
CA GLY A 114 37.84 -0.04 34.08
C GLY A 114 36.83 1.07 34.38
N LEU A 115 36.31 1.74 33.35
CA LEU A 115 35.29 2.79 33.47
C LEU A 115 34.08 2.45 32.61
N SER A 116 32.89 2.87 33.02
CA SER A 116 31.76 2.88 32.11
C SER A 116 31.98 3.89 31.01
N ASP A 117 31.49 3.61 29.81
CA ASP A 117 31.45 4.55 28.69
C ASP A 117 30.85 5.90 29.09
N ALA A 118 29.68 5.92 29.73
CA ALA A 118 29.02 7.18 30.09
C ALA A 118 29.83 8.01 31.10
N LEU A 119 30.46 7.35 32.09
CA LEU A 119 31.35 8.05 33.04
C LEU A 119 32.58 8.59 32.32
N PHE A 120 33.20 7.80 31.45
CA PHE A 120 34.36 8.22 30.68
C PHE A 120 34.10 9.47 29.84
N PHE A 121 32.99 9.52 29.08
CA PHE A 121 32.65 10.71 28.30
C PHE A 121 32.32 11.92 29.16
N ARG A 122 31.63 11.73 30.28
CA ARG A 122 31.34 12.83 31.19
C ARG A 122 32.62 13.41 31.80
N LEU A 123 33.62 12.57 32.09
CA LEU A 123 34.94 13.04 32.49
C LEU A 123 35.64 13.79 31.35
N LEU A 124 35.57 13.29 30.11
CA LEU A 124 36.19 13.96 28.95
C LEU A 124 35.55 15.33 28.70
N GLU A 125 34.23 15.43 28.85
CA GLU A 125 33.46 16.65 28.59
C GLU A 125 33.66 17.72 29.68
N LYS A 126 33.71 17.29 30.95
CA LYS A 126 33.59 18.18 32.10
C LYS A 126 34.86 18.38 32.90
N THR A 127 35.92 17.57 32.76
CA THR A 127 37.09 17.61 33.67
C THR A 127 38.40 17.64 32.91
N LYS A 128 39.50 18.11 33.51
CA LYS A 128 40.85 17.93 32.96
C LYS A 128 41.32 16.51 33.25
N ILE A 129 41.49 15.67 32.23
CA ILE A 129 41.94 14.29 32.41
C ILE A 129 43.47 14.18 32.34
N VAL A 130 44.05 13.43 33.27
CA VAL A 130 45.45 12.98 33.24
C VAL A 130 45.47 11.45 33.19
N PHE A 131 45.97 10.89 32.09
CA PHE A 131 46.10 9.44 31.93
C PHE A 131 47.37 8.93 32.59
N GLY A 132 47.22 7.97 33.51
CA GLY A 132 48.29 7.26 34.21
C GLY A 132 48.45 5.79 33.79
N GLY A 133 47.51 5.24 33.02
CA GLY A 133 47.53 3.84 32.59
C GLY A 133 46.53 3.52 31.47
N THR A 134 46.20 2.24 31.29
CA THR A 134 45.22 1.78 30.29
C THR A 134 43.80 1.85 30.83
N VAL A 135 42.89 2.49 30.10
CA VAL A 135 41.47 2.58 30.47
C VAL A 135 40.69 1.48 29.76
N PHE A 136 39.89 0.72 30.50
CA PHE A 136 39.03 -0.35 29.96
C PHE A 136 37.55 0.10 29.98
N LEU A 137 36.93 0.38 28.82
CA LEU A 137 35.61 1.04 28.78
C LEU A 137 34.37 0.13 28.75
N PHE A 138 33.77 -0.34 29.83
CA PHE A 138 32.58 -1.21 29.71
C PHE A 138 31.26 -0.45 29.46
N ASN A 139 30.25 -1.14 28.91
CA ASN A 139 28.92 -0.55 28.72
C ASN A 139 28.25 -0.32 30.08
N GLN A 140 27.69 0.87 30.30
CA GLN A 140 26.91 1.17 31.49
C GLN A 140 25.60 0.38 31.51
N VAL A 141 25.43 -0.46 32.53
CA VAL A 141 24.16 -1.13 32.82
C VAL A 141 23.51 -0.42 34.01
N ASP A 142 22.22 -0.08 33.88
CA ASP A 142 21.48 0.61 34.93
C ASP A 142 21.62 -0.10 36.29
N GLY A 143 21.97 0.68 37.31
CA GLY A 143 22.15 0.20 38.68
C GLY A 143 23.47 -0.53 38.98
N LYS A 144 24.42 -0.63 38.02
CA LYS A 144 25.76 -1.19 38.26
C LYS A 144 26.83 -0.10 38.44
N ASP A 145 27.93 -0.48 39.08
CA ASP A 145 29.08 0.40 39.28
C ASP A 145 29.68 0.87 37.94
N CYS A 146 29.97 2.17 37.86
CA CYS A 146 30.63 2.80 36.71
C CYS A 146 32.16 2.64 36.71
N ILE A 147 32.73 1.98 37.72
CA ILE A 147 34.16 1.71 37.84
C ILE A 147 34.33 0.23 38.16
N ARG A 148 35.28 -0.44 37.49
CA ARG A 148 35.60 -1.85 37.73
C ARG A 148 37.10 -2.05 37.88
N GLU A 149 37.47 -2.85 38.86
CA GLU A 149 38.84 -3.31 39.06
C GLU A 149 39.08 -4.56 38.21
N ARG A 150 40.07 -4.50 37.30
CA ARG A 150 40.49 -5.61 36.41
C ARG A 150 39.35 -6.26 35.61
N MET A 151 39.11 -5.78 34.39
CA MET A 151 38.23 -6.50 33.46
C MET A 151 38.85 -7.86 33.07
N ARG A 152 38.07 -8.94 33.23
CA ARG A 152 38.26 -10.16 32.45
C ARG A 152 37.85 -9.87 30.99
N VAL A 153 38.48 -10.56 30.04
CA VAL A 153 38.28 -10.40 28.59
C VAL A 153 36.86 -10.89 28.22
N GLU A 154 35.84 -10.09 28.51
CA GLU A 154 34.45 -10.38 28.14
C GLU A 154 34.06 -9.58 26.89
N CYS A 155 33.33 -10.24 25.99
CA CYS A 155 32.77 -9.67 24.77
C CYS A 155 31.80 -8.53 25.09
N ARG A 156 31.77 -7.46 24.28
CA ARG A 156 30.80 -6.35 24.45
C ARG A 156 29.73 -6.39 23.37
N ASP A 157 28.48 -6.39 23.79
CA ASP A 157 27.34 -6.48 22.89
C ASP A 157 27.13 -5.24 22.02
N GLU A 158 27.50 -4.03 22.48
CA GLU A 158 27.42 -2.82 21.65
C GLU A 158 28.21 -1.68 22.31
N VAL A 159 28.92 -0.84 21.54
CA VAL A 159 29.61 0.36 22.04
C VAL A 159 29.19 1.55 21.18
N ARG A 160 28.02 2.13 21.48
CA ARG A 160 27.55 3.35 20.81
C ARG A 160 28.17 4.58 21.46
N PHE A 161 29.14 5.19 20.80
CA PHE A 161 29.68 6.48 21.20
C PHE A 161 28.96 7.63 20.47
N SER A 162 27.64 7.71 20.63
CA SER A 162 26.89 8.89 20.25
C SER A 162 27.01 9.93 21.37
N LEU A 163 27.98 10.83 21.29
CA LEU A 163 27.96 12.00 22.17
C LEU A 163 26.64 12.76 21.93
N PRO A 164 25.93 13.19 22.97
CA PRO A 164 24.86 14.15 22.80
C PRO A 164 25.42 15.35 22.04
N VAL A 165 24.73 15.72 20.96
CA VAL A 165 25.05 16.78 20.00
C VAL A 165 25.39 18.14 20.66
N THR A 166 25.04 18.29 21.93
CA THR A 166 25.22 19.49 22.75
C THR A 166 26.65 19.61 23.26
N GLU A 167 27.42 20.34 22.46
CA GLU A 167 28.65 21.06 22.77
C GLU A 167 29.94 20.22 22.92
N ASN A 168 30.66 20.16 21.80
CA ASN A 168 32.10 19.97 21.68
C ASN A 168 32.88 20.91 22.63
N SER A 169 32.88 20.63 23.93
CA SER A 169 33.57 21.46 24.91
C SER A 169 35.06 21.51 24.58
N LEU A 170 35.69 22.69 24.75
CA LEU A 170 37.13 22.85 24.60
C LEU A 170 37.90 21.82 25.45
N CYS A 171 37.33 21.48 26.63
CA CYS A 171 37.82 20.46 27.53
C CYS A 171 37.90 19.07 26.87
N PHE A 172 36.86 18.65 26.14
CA PHE A 172 36.85 17.39 25.41
C PHE A 172 38.02 17.30 24.41
N ARG A 173 38.19 18.33 23.56
CA ARG A 173 39.26 18.36 22.55
C ARG A 173 40.64 18.26 23.19
N GLU A 174 40.89 19.04 24.24
CA GLU A 174 42.16 19.02 24.97
C GLU A 174 42.43 17.66 25.61
N ASN A 175 41.40 17.05 26.22
CA ASN A 175 41.55 15.75 26.85
C ASN A 175 41.86 14.68 25.83
N VAL A 176 41.10 14.60 24.72
CA VAL A 176 41.34 13.63 23.64
C VAL A 176 42.75 13.75 23.07
N ALA A 177 43.24 14.98 22.88
CA ALA A 177 44.61 15.22 22.41
C ALA A 177 45.68 14.71 23.39
N ARG A 178 45.42 14.71 24.70
CA ARG A 178 46.33 14.21 25.74
C ARG A 178 46.30 12.69 25.90
N ILE A 179 45.31 11.99 25.35
CA ILE A 179 45.20 10.54 25.47
C ILE A 179 46.31 9.88 24.62
N PRO A 180 47.12 8.96 25.18
CA PRO A 180 48.09 8.20 24.39
C PRO A 180 47.39 7.26 23.39
N ASP A 181 47.99 7.03 22.23
CA ASP A 181 47.46 6.06 21.26
C ASP A 181 47.37 4.66 21.88
N LYS A 182 46.36 3.88 21.48
CA LYS A 182 46.13 2.51 21.97
C LYS A 182 46.02 2.38 23.51
N SER A 183 45.69 3.45 24.23
CA SER A 183 45.56 3.44 25.70
C SER A 183 44.13 3.15 26.19
N ILE A 184 43.14 3.17 25.31
CA ILE A 184 41.74 2.84 25.62
C ILE A 184 41.44 1.44 25.10
N TRP A 185 41.39 0.45 25.99
CA TRP A 185 41.05 -0.92 25.61
C TRP A 185 39.54 -1.13 25.54
N LEU A 186 39.05 -1.51 24.36
CA LEU A 186 37.64 -1.82 24.14
C LEU A 186 37.33 -3.32 24.13
N GLY A 187 38.34 -4.16 24.03
CA GLY A 187 38.14 -5.60 23.85
C GLY A 187 37.48 -5.91 22.51
N LYS A 188 36.51 -6.84 22.50
CA LYS A 188 35.70 -7.16 21.32
C LYS A 188 34.52 -6.20 21.24
N VAL A 189 34.36 -5.53 20.11
CA VAL A 189 33.34 -4.50 19.87
C VAL A 189 32.43 -4.95 18.75
N LYS A 190 31.11 -4.97 19.01
CA LYS A 190 30.11 -5.29 17.99
C LYS A 190 29.77 -4.10 17.09
N SER A 191 29.53 -2.91 17.64
CA SER A 191 29.23 -1.70 16.87
C SER A 191 29.99 -0.51 17.46
N LEU A 192 30.50 0.37 16.59
CA LEU A 192 31.26 1.57 16.94
C LEU A 192 30.80 2.73 16.06
N LYS A 193 30.19 3.75 16.67
CA LYS A 193 29.76 4.98 15.98
C LYS A 193 30.50 6.16 16.58
N LEU A 194 31.21 6.93 15.75
CA LEU A 194 31.92 8.14 16.17
C LEU A 194 31.56 9.30 15.24
N GLU A 195 31.10 10.38 15.83
CA GLU A 195 30.72 11.59 15.10
C GLU A 195 31.56 12.78 15.57
N LYS A 196 31.80 13.73 14.68
CA LYS A 196 32.47 15.00 14.99
C LYS A 196 33.84 14.75 15.67
N HIS A 197 34.17 15.48 16.73
CA HIS A 197 35.47 15.32 17.42
C HIS A 197 35.68 13.95 18.07
N ALA A 198 34.62 13.18 18.33
CA ALA A 198 34.75 11.85 18.92
C ALA A 198 35.56 10.92 18.01
N ILE A 199 35.59 11.19 16.70
CA ILE A 199 36.39 10.45 15.73
C ILE A 199 37.88 10.43 16.12
N ASN A 200 38.42 11.50 16.72
CA ASN A 200 39.82 11.56 17.18
C ASN A 200 40.15 10.55 18.30
N LEU A 201 39.14 9.91 18.90
CA LEU A 201 39.37 8.78 19.81
C LEU A 201 39.81 7.53 19.06
N LEU A 202 39.49 7.36 17.78
CA LEU A 202 39.77 6.16 17.00
C LEU A 202 41.22 5.65 17.12
N PRO A 203 42.29 6.46 16.92
CA PRO A 203 43.67 6.00 17.13
C PRO A 203 44.03 5.69 18.60
N LYS A 204 43.22 6.18 19.55
CA LYS A 204 43.37 5.94 20.99
C LYS A 204 42.79 4.59 21.42
N LEU A 205 41.91 4.02 20.60
CA LEU A 205 41.27 2.73 20.85
C LEU A 205 42.23 1.57 20.57
N LYS A 206 42.18 0.56 21.43
CA LYS A 206 42.83 -0.74 21.27
C LYS A 206 41.75 -1.81 21.26
N LEU A 207 41.54 -2.39 20.09
CA LEU A 207 40.64 -3.51 19.86
C LEU A 207 41.39 -4.84 20.07
N HIS A 208 40.64 -5.89 20.38
CA HIS A 208 41.17 -7.25 20.41
C HIS A 208 41.58 -7.70 18.99
N GLU A 209 42.59 -8.58 18.86
CA GLU A 209 43.06 -9.08 17.55
C GLU A 209 41.94 -9.79 16.78
N ASP A 210 41.17 -10.63 17.49
CA ASP A 210 39.95 -11.29 16.98
C ASP A 210 38.68 -10.43 17.04
N SER A 211 38.79 -9.11 16.87
CA SER A 211 37.58 -8.26 16.84
C SER A 211 36.84 -8.42 15.52
N GLU A 212 35.53 -8.63 15.64
CA GLU A 212 34.57 -8.65 14.53
C GLU A 212 33.53 -7.56 14.77
N ILE A 213 33.76 -6.40 14.16
CA ILE A 213 32.86 -5.26 14.24
C ILE A 213 31.73 -5.48 13.21
N GLU A 214 30.50 -5.53 13.67
CA GLU A 214 29.32 -5.56 12.79
C GLU A 214 29.11 -4.21 12.09
N GLU A 215 29.30 -3.09 12.79
CA GLU A 215 29.07 -1.75 12.22
C GLU A 215 30.10 -0.74 12.72
N LEU A 216 30.79 -0.07 11.79
CA LEU A 216 31.65 1.09 12.05
C LEU A 216 31.13 2.30 11.25
N LEU A 217 30.59 3.30 11.94
CA LEU A 217 30.10 4.53 11.31
C LEU A 217 30.88 5.75 11.81
N LEU A 218 31.51 6.48 10.88
CA LEU A 218 32.24 7.71 11.14
C LEU A 218 31.65 8.88 10.33
N ASP A 219 31.28 9.99 10.99
CA ASP A 219 30.79 11.21 10.31
C ASP A 219 31.50 12.47 10.82
N ALA A 220 32.24 13.14 9.94
CA ALA A 220 32.96 14.37 10.24
C ALA A 220 32.57 15.50 9.30
N GLU A 221 31.77 16.44 9.79
CA GLU A 221 31.33 17.60 9.00
C GLU A 221 32.45 18.61 8.70
N LEU A 222 33.49 18.67 9.52
CA LEU A 222 34.61 19.61 9.40
C LEU A 222 35.95 18.86 9.42
N GLY A 223 36.93 19.34 8.65
CA GLY A 223 38.27 18.74 8.58
C GLY A 223 39.02 18.76 9.92
N GLU A 224 38.74 19.74 10.79
CA GLU A 224 39.32 19.79 12.15
C GLU A 224 38.91 18.61 13.04
N TYR A 225 37.84 17.89 12.68
CA TYR A 225 37.38 16.71 13.42
C TYR A 225 38.23 15.47 13.17
N VAL A 226 38.99 15.45 12.07
CA VAL A 226 39.81 14.31 11.67
C VAL A 226 41.30 14.65 11.54
N SER A 227 41.66 15.94 11.66
CA SER A 227 43.02 16.43 11.43
C SER A 227 44.10 15.66 12.21
N SER A 228 43.82 15.26 13.45
CA SER A 228 44.77 14.48 14.25
C SER A 228 45.05 13.08 13.69
N ILE A 229 44.10 12.51 12.95
CA ILE A 229 44.19 11.19 12.32
C ILE A 229 44.83 11.25 10.95
N LEU A 230 44.61 12.34 10.19
CA LEU A 230 45.11 12.45 8.82
C LEU A 230 46.65 12.41 8.75
N HIS A 231 47.34 12.82 9.81
CA HIS A 231 48.80 12.73 9.93
C HIS A 231 49.33 11.34 10.32
N ALA A 232 48.44 10.40 10.66
CA ALA A 232 48.84 9.04 10.97
C ALA A 232 49.37 8.31 9.72
N LYS A 233 50.22 7.30 9.95
CA LYS A 233 50.71 6.44 8.87
C LYS A 233 49.54 5.66 8.24
N GLU A 234 49.67 5.31 6.97
CA GLU A 234 48.75 4.37 6.32
C GLU A 234 48.66 3.06 7.10
N LYS A 235 47.48 2.45 7.15
CA LYS A 235 47.24 1.18 7.88
C LYS A 235 47.73 1.21 9.35
N SER A 236 47.61 2.34 10.03
CA SER A 236 48.05 2.49 11.43
C SER A 236 46.97 2.15 12.46
N ILE A 237 45.70 2.18 12.04
CA ILE A 237 44.53 1.94 12.90
C ILE A 237 43.98 0.55 12.64
N TRP A 238 44.35 -0.42 13.48
CA TRP A 238 43.83 -1.79 13.41
C TRP A 238 42.37 -1.87 13.83
N LEU A 239 41.51 -2.40 12.95
CA LEU A 239 40.08 -2.62 13.22
C LEU A 239 39.68 -4.09 13.30
N GLY A 240 40.53 -5.02 12.83
CA GLY A 240 40.15 -6.43 12.70
C GLY A 240 39.22 -6.65 11.51
N ARG A 241 38.17 -7.46 11.70
CA ARG A 241 37.12 -7.71 10.70
C ARG A 241 35.97 -6.72 10.90
N VAL A 242 35.43 -6.17 9.81
CA VAL A 242 34.33 -5.20 9.81
C VAL A 242 33.27 -5.62 8.79
N LYS A 243 32.04 -5.83 9.24
CA LYS A 243 30.90 -6.19 8.38
C LYS A 243 30.30 -4.98 7.67
N SER A 244 30.04 -3.85 8.33
CA SER A 244 29.57 -2.61 7.69
C SER A 244 30.49 -1.44 8.03
N LEU A 245 30.97 -0.73 7.02
CA LEU A 245 31.83 0.45 7.14
C LEU A 245 31.19 1.66 6.46
N GLY A 246 30.70 2.60 7.27
CA GLY A 246 30.16 3.88 6.81
C GLY A 246 31.09 5.04 7.12
N LEU A 247 31.56 5.77 6.11
CA LEU A 247 32.36 6.98 6.27
C LEU A 247 31.71 8.16 5.54
N LYS A 248 31.38 9.21 6.29
CA LYS A 248 30.69 10.40 5.78
C LYS A 248 31.57 11.64 5.88
N ARG A 249 31.52 12.47 4.82
CA ARG A 249 32.20 13.76 4.70
C ARG A 249 33.70 13.59 4.97
N TYR A 250 34.34 14.42 5.81
CA TYR A 250 35.77 14.35 6.07
C TYR A 250 36.23 13.01 6.69
N ALA A 251 35.32 12.20 7.25
CA ALA A 251 35.68 10.89 7.78
C ALA A 251 36.10 9.91 6.68
N ALA A 252 35.70 10.13 5.42
CA ALA A 252 36.14 9.32 4.29
C ALA A 252 37.68 9.33 4.16
N ASN A 253 38.34 10.47 4.39
CA ASN A 253 39.81 10.58 4.38
C ASN A 253 40.54 9.67 5.38
N ILE A 254 39.83 9.09 6.36
CA ILE A 254 40.42 8.14 7.32
C ILE A 254 40.60 6.76 6.69
N LEU A 255 39.86 6.40 5.63
CA LEU A 255 39.88 5.07 5.03
C LEU A 255 41.30 4.51 4.76
N PRO A 256 42.26 5.27 4.18
CA PRO A 256 43.63 4.78 3.95
C PRO A 256 44.38 4.43 5.25
N LYS A 257 44.01 5.09 6.36
CA LYS A 257 44.61 4.90 7.69
C LYS A 257 44.10 3.65 8.40
N LEU A 258 42.95 3.13 7.98
CA LEU A 258 42.35 1.93 8.54
C LEU A 258 43.11 0.68 8.08
N TRP A 259 43.31 -0.25 9.01
CA TRP A 259 43.91 -1.54 8.76
C TRP A 259 42.89 -2.63 9.09
N LEU A 260 42.32 -3.19 8.03
CA LEU A 260 41.40 -4.33 8.07
C LEU A 260 42.17 -5.64 7.96
N HIS A 261 41.63 -6.70 8.54
CA HIS A 261 42.14 -8.05 8.42
C HIS A 261 42.20 -8.51 6.95
N GLU A 262 43.13 -9.38 6.59
CA GLU A 262 43.29 -9.87 5.20
C GLU A 262 42.03 -10.62 4.74
N ASP A 263 41.49 -11.49 5.58
CA ASP A 263 40.22 -12.20 5.33
C ASP A 263 38.94 -11.38 5.59
N ASN A 264 39.00 -10.04 5.57
CA ASN A 264 37.82 -9.23 5.82
C ASN A 264 36.71 -9.52 4.79
N ALA A 265 35.53 -9.86 5.29
CA ALA A 265 34.32 -10.07 4.49
C ALA A 265 33.26 -9.08 4.97
N MET A 266 33.14 -7.99 4.22
CA MET A 266 32.27 -6.85 4.49
C MET A 266 30.93 -7.05 3.77
N GLU A 267 29.83 -6.84 4.49
CA GLU A 267 28.49 -6.73 3.95
C GLU A 267 28.29 -5.39 3.23
N GLU A 268 28.79 -4.28 3.78
CA GLU A 268 28.55 -2.94 3.23
C GLU A 268 29.75 -1.99 3.38
N LEU A 269 30.12 -1.30 2.29
CA LEU A 269 31.00 -0.13 2.27
C LEU A 269 30.23 1.09 1.78
N TYR A 270 29.94 2.02 2.69
CA TYR A 270 29.25 3.28 2.39
C TYR A 270 30.21 4.46 2.52
N LEU A 271 30.47 5.17 1.42
CA LEU A 271 31.26 6.42 1.42
C LEU A 271 30.43 7.56 0.83
N SER A 272 30.34 8.68 1.55
CA SER A 272 29.63 9.87 1.08
C SER A 272 30.47 11.12 1.25
N ALA A 273 30.72 11.84 0.16
CA ALA A 273 31.54 13.05 0.15
C ALA A 273 30.94 14.12 -0.75
N LEU A 274 30.47 15.22 -0.15
CA LEU A 274 29.90 16.35 -0.89
C LEU A 274 30.95 17.25 -1.56
N GLU A 275 32.20 17.20 -1.10
CA GLU A 275 33.31 18.05 -1.55
C GLU A 275 34.56 17.21 -1.82
N GLU A 276 35.45 17.70 -2.67
CA GLU A 276 36.69 17.00 -3.06
C GLU A 276 37.64 16.81 -1.88
N GLU A 277 37.72 17.81 -1.00
CA GLU A 277 38.55 17.78 0.20
C GLU A 277 38.21 16.64 1.16
N HIS A 278 36.96 16.19 1.18
CA HIS A 278 36.50 15.06 1.99
C HIS A 278 37.16 13.72 1.60
N VAL A 279 37.69 13.61 0.39
CA VAL A 279 38.35 12.40 -0.15
C VAL A 279 39.79 12.62 -0.59
N SER A 280 40.34 13.82 -0.40
CA SER A 280 41.70 14.20 -0.80
C SER A 280 42.78 13.20 -0.38
N SER A 281 42.70 12.64 0.83
CA SER A 281 43.65 11.62 1.32
C SER A 281 43.51 10.29 0.58
N ILE A 282 42.29 9.90 0.21
CA ILE A 282 42.07 8.70 -0.61
C ILE A 282 42.60 8.93 -2.03
N LEU A 283 42.29 10.08 -2.64
CA LEU A 283 42.71 10.38 -4.02
C LEU A 283 44.23 10.47 -4.16
N GLY A 284 44.93 10.91 -3.12
CA GLY A 284 46.39 10.90 -3.05
C GLY A 284 47.02 9.51 -2.92
N ALA A 285 46.24 8.47 -2.63
CA ALA A 285 46.72 7.10 -2.58
C ALA A 285 46.95 6.52 -3.99
N GLY A 286 47.81 5.50 -4.08
CA GLY A 286 48.02 4.77 -5.33
C GLY A 286 46.76 4.03 -5.78
N ASP A 287 46.63 3.76 -7.07
CA ASP A 287 45.51 2.95 -7.58
C ASP A 287 45.54 1.55 -6.97
N ARG A 288 44.36 1.05 -6.57
CA ARG A 288 44.20 -0.25 -5.89
C ARG A 288 45.14 -0.43 -4.70
N SER A 289 45.42 0.64 -3.95
CA SER A 289 46.30 0.58 -2.77
C SER A 289 45.55 0.39 -1.44
N ILE A 290 44.24 0.70 -1.42
CA ILE A 290 43.40 0.63 -0.22
C ILE A 290 42.68 -0.71 -0.18
N TRP A 291 43.14 -1.61 0.69
CA TRP A 291 42.52 -2.92 0.88
C TRP A 291 41.22 -2.84 1.69
N VAL A 292 40.11 -3.32 1.14
CA VAL A 292 38.81 -3.39 1.83
C VAL A 292 38.29 -4.83 2.05
N GLY A 293 38.96 -5.83 1.46
CA GLY A 293 38.57 -7.24 1.55
C GLY A 293 37.55 -7.66 0.49
N ARG A 294 36.74 -8.67 0.80
CA ARG A 294 35.53 -9.03 0.04
C ARG A 294 34.40 -8.10 0.48
N VAL A 295 33.67 -7.48 -0.45
CA VAL A 295 32.58 -6.56 -0.12
C VAL A 295 31.33 -6.96 -0.89
N LYS A 296 30.19 -7.12 -0.21
CA LYS A 296 28.90 -7.42 -0.86
C LYS A 296 28.26 -6.16 -1.44
N GLU A 297 28.21 -5.05 -0.71
CA GLU A 297 27.58 -3.82 -1.17
C GLU A 297 28.54 -2.63 -1.10
N ILE A 298 28.64 -1.86 -2.19
CA ILE A 298 29.47 -0.66 -2.28
C ILE A 298 28.61 0.51 -2.72
N VAL A 299 28.50 1.54 -1.86
CA VAL A 299 27.72 2.74 -2.12
C VAL A 299 28.63 3.96 -2.03
N LEU A 300 28.84 4.65 -3.16
CA LEU A 300 29.71 5.83 -3.25
C LEU A 300 28.92 7.05 -3.75
N HIS A 301 28.73 8.03 -2.87
CA HIS A 301 28.00 9.28 -3.16
C HIS A 301 28.92 10.51 -3.30
N GLY A 302 28.64 11.32 -4.31
CA GLY A 302 29.36 12.56 -4.60
C GLY A 302 30.81 12.29 -5.01
N PHE A 303 31.75 13.05 -4.45
CA PHE A 303 33.19 12.88 -4.70
C PHE A 303 33.75 11.53 -4.23
N ALA A 304 33.00 10.79 -3.40
CA ALA A 304 33.37 9.44 -3.03
C ALA A 304 33.41 8.49 -4.24
N ALA A 305 32.70 8.78 -5.33
CA ALA A 305 32.77 7.95 -6.54
C ALA A 305 34.21 7.84 -7.08
N ASN A 306 34.98 8.93 -7.11
CA ASN A 306 36.39 8.91 -7.53
C ASN A 306 37.27 7.94 -6.71
N THR A 307 36.86 7.57 -5.49
CA THR A 307 37.64 6.66 -4.65
C THR A 307 37.65 5.23 -5.18
N LEU A 308 36.72 4.86 -6.07
CA LEU A 308 36.60 3.52 -6.64
C LEU A 308 37.91 3.03 -7.28
N THR A 309 38.67 3.91 -7.95
CA THR A 309 39.96 3.55 -8.58
C THR A 309 41.05 3.19 -7.56
N LYS A 310 40.89 3.64 -6.31
CA LYS A 310 41.84 3.48 -5.21
C LYS A 310 41.55 2.23 -4.37
N LEU A 311 40.32 1.75 -4.40
CA LEU A 311 39.90 0.54 -3.68
C LEU A 311 40.50 -0.71 -4.32
N ARG A 312 40.99 -1.61 -3.47
CA ARG A 312 41.44 -2.96 -3.82
C ARG A 312 40.48 -3.95 -3.18
N LEU A 313 39.67 -4.57 -4.04
CA LEU A 313 38.78 -5.68 -3.69
C LEU A 313 39.55 -7.00 -3.79
N HIS A 314 39.10 -8.00 -3.03
CA HIS A 314 39.55 -9.38 -3.18
C HIS A 314 39.14 -9.93 -4.57
N GLU A 315 39.94 -10.80 -5.18
CA GLU A 315 39.68 -11.33 -6.53
C GLU A 315 38.35 -12.11 -6.61
N ASP A 316 38.07 -12.90 -5.58
CA ASP A 316 36.81 -13.63 -5.38
C ASP A 316 35.65 -12.78 -4.83
N SER A 317 35.66 -11.46 -5.02
CA SER A 317 34.54 -10.63 -4.59
C SER A 317 33.31 -10.84 -5.49
N GLU A 318 32.22 -11.29 -4.88
CA GLU A 318 30.88 -11.32 -5.49
C GLU A 318 30.06 -10.17 -4.90
N ILE A 319 30.01 -9.05 -5.62
CA ILE A 319 29.30 -7.84 -5.22
C ILE A 319 27.81 -8.04 -5.49
N GLU A 320 26.99 -7.96 -4.45
CA GLU A 320 25.54 -7.93 -4.54
C GLU A 320 25.06 -6.59 -5.13
N GLU A 321 25.64 -5.46 -4.74
CA GLU A 321 25.29 -4.14 -5.27
C GLU A 321 26.47 -3.17 -5.35
N LEU A 322 26.61 -2.50 -6.51
CA LEU A 322 27.46 -1.32 -6.67
C LEU A 322 26.57 -0.13 -7.06
N TRP A 323 26.51 0.87 -6.19
CA TRP A 323 25.78 2.12 -6.42
C TRP A 323 26.73 3.33 -6.43
N LEU A 324 26.83 4.00 -7.57
CA LEU A 324 27.58 5.24 -7.75
C LEU A 324 26.62 6.38 -8.09
N SER A 325 26.70 7.49 -7.37
CA SER A 325 25.88 8.68 -7.65
C SER A 325 26.71 9.95 -7.56
N ALA A 326 26.83 10.68 -8.67
CA ALA A 326 27.74 11.83 -8.78
C ALA A 326 27.07 13.04 -9.44
N GLY A 327 26.77 14.08 -8.64
CA GLY A 327 26.13 15.30 -9.13
C GLY A 327 27.02 16.22 -9.99
N LEU A 328 28.34 16.10 -9.87
CA LEU A 328 29.34 16.94 -10.54
C LEU A 328 30.32 16.11 -11.36
N ARG A 329 30.78 16.64 -12.51
CA ARG A 329 31.79 15.97 -13.37
C ARG A 329 33.08 15.69 -12.61
N LYS A 330 33.51 16.64 -11.78
CA LYS A 330 34.71 16.50 -10.92
C LYS A 330 34.60 15.32 -9.96
N SER A 331 33.40 14.90 -9.56
CA SER A 331 33.20 13.78 -8.65
C SER A 331 33.50 12.40 -9.29
N VAL A 332 33.66 12.35 -10.62
CA VAL A 332 34.04 11.14 -11.37
C VAL A 332 35.27 11.34 -12.26
N SER A 333 35.95 12.49 -12.17
CA SER A 333 37.07 12.81 -13.06
C SER A 333 38.20 11.80 -13.00
N GLU A 334 38.52 11.27 -11.81
CA GLU A 334 39.55 10.24 -11.64
C GLU A 334 39.18 8.94 -12.34
N ILE A 335 37.90 8.56 -12.34
CA ILE A 335 37.45 7.39 -13.09
C ILE A 335 37.54 7.64 -14.59
N LEU A 336 37.12 8.83 -15.05
CA LEU A 336 37.07 9.17 -16.47
C LEU A 336 38.46 9.24 -17.11
N THR A 337 39.52 9.57 -16.37
CA THR A 337 40.90 9.56 -16.88
C THR A 337 41.48 8.17 -17.05
N THR A 338 40.87 7.14 -16.44
CA THR A 338 41.33 5.76 -16.59
C THR A 338 41.06 5.21 -17.99
N LYS A 339 41.79 4.16 -18.37
CA LYS A 339 41.54 3.42 -19.61
C LYS A 339 40.19 2.69 -19.53
N ASP A 340 39.54 2.50 -20.67
CA ASP A 340 38.30 1.72 -20.73
C ASP A 340 38.53 0.30 -20.21
N SER A 341 37.54 -0.24 -19.51
CA SER A 341 37.59 -1.58 -18.89
C SER A 341 38.82 -1.81 -18.00
N SER A 342 39.32 -0.76 -17.32
CA SER A 342 40.49 -0.87 -16.44
C SER A 342 40.15 -1.02 -14.95
N ILE A 343 38.92 -0.71 -14.55
CA ILE A 343 38.45 -0.85 -13.16
C ILE A 343 37.78 -2.22 -13.02
N TRP A 344 38.52 -3.21 -12.52
CA TRP A 344 38.01 -4.57 -12.30
C TRP A 344 37.12 -4.63 -11.05
N LEU A 345 35.88 -5.09 -11.22
CA LEU A 345 34.90 -5.24 -10.13
C LEU A 345 34.61 -6.70 -9.77
N GLY A 346 35.08 -7.67 -10.55
CA GLY A 346 34.71 -9.08 -10.37
C GLY A 346 33.28 -9.36 -10.85
N ARG A 347 32.52 -10.12 -10.05
CA ARG A 347 31.11 -10.42 -10.32
C ARG A 347 30.22 -9.41 -9.60
N VAL A 348 29.25 -8.84 -10.30
CA VAL A 348 28.31 -7.85 -9.77
C VAL A 348 26.89 -8.29 -10.12
N LYS A 349 26.01 -8.37 -9.12
CA LYS A 349 24.59 -8.66 -9.33
C LYS A 349 23.79 -7.42 -9.73
N ARG A 350 23.91 -6.31 -8.98
CA ARG A 350 23.19 -5.05 -9.26
C ARG A 350 24.17 -3.90 -9.48
N LEU A 351 24.03 -3.19 -10.60
CA LEU A 351 24.85 -2.02 -10.93
C LEU A 351 23.95 -0.79 -11.15
N LYS A 352 24.07 0.20 -10.26
CA LYS A 352 23.30 1.46 -10.30
C LYS A 352 24.24 2.65 -10.49
N LEU A 353 24.08 3.37 -11.59
CA LEU A 353 24.90 4.54 -11.92
C LEU A 353 24.00 5.76 -12.18
N GLU A 354 24.10 6.76 -11.32
CA GLU A 354 23.28 7.97 -11.37
C GLU A 354 24.09 9.23 -11.70
N ARG A 355 23.46 10.11 -12.49
CA ARG A 355 24.02 11.40 -12.91
C ARG A 355 25.35 11.21 -13.64
N TYR A 356 26.41 11.95 -13.30
CA TYR A 356 27.72 11.78 -13.94
C TYR A 356 28.34 10.39 -13.73
N ALA A 357 27.86 9.59 -12.76
CA ALA A 357 28.34 8.23 -12.61
C ALA A 357 27.97 7.34 -13.80
N ALA A 358 26.90 7.65 -14.54
CA ALA A 358 26.55 6.93 -15.77
C ALA A 358 27.70 6.97 -16.81
N SER A 359 28.42 8.09 -16.91
CA SER A 359 29.60 8.24 -17.79
C SER A 359 30.77 7.31 -17.42
N THR A 360 30.76 6.71 -16.23
CA THR A 360 31.84 5.81 -15.79
C THR A 360 31.69 4.38 -16.32
N LEU A 361 30.52 4.03 -16.86
CA LEU A 361 30.22 2.66 -17.29
C LEU A 361 31.28 2.04 -18.22
N PRO A 362 31.82 2.72 -19.26
CA PRO A 362 32.87 2.15 -20.12
C PRO A 362 34.19 1.84 -19.39
N LYS A 363 34.43 2.44 -18.22
CA LYS A 363 35.65 2.27 -17.42
C LYS A 363 35.60 1.04 -16.54
N LEU A 364 34.40 0.54 -16.25
CA LEU A 364 34.16 -0.62 -15.42
C LEU A 364 34.38 -1.91 -16.22
N LYS A 365 35.02 -2.90 -15.59
CA LYS A 365 35.23 -4.24 -16.14
C LYS A 365 34.60 -5.27 -15.20
N LEU A 366 33.56 -5.93 -15.70
CA LEU A 366 32.91 -7.07 -15.07
C LEU A 366 33.56 -8.38 -15.53
N HIS A 367 33.36 -9.44 -14.75
CA HIS A 367 33.72 -10.80 -15.15
C HIS A 367 32.99 -11.21 -16.45
N GLU A 368 33.63 -12.02 -17.31
CA GLU A 368 33.07 -12.39 -18.62
C GLU A 368 31.74 -13.16 -18.49
N ASP A 369 31.66 -14.06 -17.50
CA ASP A 369 30.45 -14.82 -17.19
C ASP A 369 29.43 -14.08 -16.30
N ASN A 370 29.60 -12.77 -16.07
CA ASN A 370 28.73 -12.03 -15.16
C ASN A 370 27.26 -12.02 -15.65
N VAL A 371 26.35 -12.29 -14.72
CA VAL A 371 24.90 -12.17 -14.90
C VAL A 371 24.43 -11.06 -13.99
N LEU A 372 24.13 -9.89 -14.57
CA LEU A 372 23.54 -8.77 -13.84
C LEU A 372 22.06 -9.07 -13.60
N GLU A 373 21.67 -9.14 -12.33
CA GLU A 373 20.27 -9.12 -11.92
C GLU A 373 19.63 -7.76 -12.28
N GLU A 374 20.39 -6.66 -12.17
CA GLU A 374 19.91 -5.30 -12.48
C GLU A 374 21.03 -4.41 -13.02
N LEU A 375 20.77 -3.71 -14.12
CA LEU A 375 21.54 -2.56 -14.58
C LEU A 375 20.62 -1.34 -14.66
N ARG A 376 20.85 -0.35 -13.79
CA ARG A 376 20.11 0.91 -13.78
C ARG A 376 21.03 2.09 -14.07
N LEU A 377 20.73 2.83 -15.12
CA LEU A 377 21.44 4.06 -15.50
C LEU A 377 20.46 5.24 -15.49
N ASP A 378 20.76 6.26 -14.70
CA ASP A 378 19.94 7.47 -14.60
C ASP A 378 20.77 8.71 -14.98
N ALA A 379 20.38 9.41 -16.03
CA ALA A 379 21.05 10.62 -16.46
C ALA A 379 20.06 11.70 -16.93
N GLU A 380 19.60 12.53 -16.00
CA GLU A 380 18.67 13.64 -16.28
C GLU A 380 19.21 14.72 -17.25
N LEU A 381 20.54 14.87 -17.40
CA LEU A 381 21.16 15.92 -18.23
C LEU A 381 22.16 15.36 -19.25
N LYS A 382 22.21 15.94 -20.45
CA LYS A 382 23.09 15.48 -21.55
C LYS A 382 24.55 15.33 -21.14
N ARG A 383 25.04 16.30 -20.37
CA ARG A 383 26.42 16.36 -19.87
C ARG A 383 26.80 15.16 -18.99
N TYR A 384 25.83 14.44 -18.42
CA TYR A 384 26.06 13.25 -17.60
C TYR A 384 26.48 12.02 -18.40
N VAL A 385 26.32 12.04 -19.72
CA VAL A 385 26.66 10.93 -20.63
C VAL A 385 27.50 11.35 -21.84
N SER A 386 27.81 12.65 -21.98
CA SER A 386 28.52 13.20 -23.15
C SER A 386 29.86 12.53 -23.42
N GLU A 387 30.61 12.20 -22.36
CA GLU A 387 31.92 11.55 -22.46
C GLU A 387 31.85 10.20 -23.18
N ILE A 388 30.75 9.45 -23.03
CA ILE A 388 30.57 8.15 -23.70
C ILE A 388 30.34 8.34 -25.21
N PHE A 389 29.72 9.44 -25.62
CA PHE A 389 29.50 9.74 -27.04
C PHE A 389 30.76 10.23 -27.74
N ASP A 390 31.66 10.88 -27.01
CA ASP A 390 32.93 11.39 -27.54
C ASP A 390 33.96 10.27 -27.73
N THR A 391 33.90 9.22 -26.90
CA THR A 391 34.62 7.98 -27.17
C THR A 391 33.99 7.28 -28.39
N GLY A 392 34.80 6.80 -29.34
CA GLY A 392 34.35 6.26 -30.63
C GLY A 392 33.36 5.09 -30.54
N ASN A 393 33.30 4.22 -31.56
CA ASN A 393 32.34 3.10 -31.58
C ASN A 393 32.68 1.94 -30.61
N SER A 394 33.27 2.24 -29.46
CA SER A 394 33.52 1.30 -28.38
C SER A 394 32.19 0.81 -27.81
N SER A 395 31.92 -0.47 -28.03
CA SER A 395 30.81 -1.18 -27.40
C SER A 395 31.14 -1.48 -25.94
N ILE A 396 30.22 -1.18 -25.03
CA ILE A 396 30.33 -1.44 -23.59
C ILE A 396 29.84 -2.86 -23.32
N ARG A 397 30.74 -3.76 -22.91
CA ARG A 397 30.37 -5.14 -22.56
C ARG A 397 29.86 -5.21 -21.13
N VAL A 398 28.57 -5.53 -20.99
CA VAL A 398 27.88 -5.64 -19.69
C VAL A 398 27.47 -7.08 -19.31
N GLY A 399 27.65 -8.03 -20.23
CA GLY A 399 27.33 -9.44 -20.00
C GLY A 399 25.86 -9.77 -20.25
N ARG A 400 25.30 -10.70 -19.47
CA ARG A 400 23.87 -11.03 -19.46
C ARG A 400 23.14 -10.16 -18.44
N ILE A 401 21.97 -9.65 -18.77
CA ILE A 401 21.17 -8.77 -17.92
C ILE A 401 19.75 -9.33 -17.76
N ILE A 402 19.29 -9.43 -16.52
CA ILE A 402 17.91 -9.82 -16.20
C ILE A 402 16.99 -8.60 -16.24
N ASN A 403 17.37 -7.49 -15.59
CA ASN A 403 16.60 -6.23 -15.59
C ASN A 403 17.45 -5.06 -16.08
N LEU A 404 16.96 -4.32 -17.09
CA LEU A 404 17.63 -3.14 -17.64
C LEU A 404 16.73 -1.91 -17.54
N GLU A 405 17.17 -0.89 -16.80
CA GLU A 405 16.48 0.39 -16.63
C GLU A 405 17.38 1.55 -17.11
N LEU A 406 16.94 2.30 -18.12
CA LEU A 406 17.62 3.51 -18.58
C LEU A 406 16.69 4.73 -18.52
N LEU A 407 17.08 5.73 -17.72
CA LEU A 407 16.29 6.93 -17.45
C LEU A 407 16.97 8.18 -18.03
N GLY A 408 16.17 9.05 -18.66
CA GLY A 408 16.63 10.32 -19.21
C GLY A 408 17.59 10.14 -20.40
N TYR A 409 18.68 10.90 -20.44
CA TYR A 409 19.73 10.77 -21.46
C TYR A 409 20.47 9.43 -21.39
N ALA A 410 20.32 8.63 -20.33
CA ALA A 410 20.90 7.29 -20.28
C ALA A 410 20.29 6.37 -21.34
N ALA A 411 19.07 6.66 -21.82
CA ALA A 411 18.47 5.95 -22.94
C ALA A 411 19.36 6.00 -24.20
N ASN A 412 20.08 7.11 -24.43
CA ASN A 412 21.02 7.24 -25.56
C ASN A 412 22.21 6.27 -25.48
N LEU A 413 22.47 5.65 -24.32
CA LEU A 413 23.54 4.66 -24.17
C LEU A 413 23.16 3.29 -24.73
N LEU A 414 21.86 3.06 -25.00
CA LEU A 414 21.36 1.77 -25.44
C LEU A 414 22.11 1.18 -26.66
N PRO A 415 22.42 1.91 -27.75
CA PRO A 415 23.18 1.38 -28.88
C PRO A 415 24.65 1.05 -28.55
N LYS A 416 25.18 1.58 -27.44
CA LYS A 416 26.54 1.31 -26.97
C LYS A 416 26.61 0.07 -26.08
N LEU A 417 25.49 -0.39 -25.52
CA LEU A 417 25.45 -1.59 -24.69
C LEU A 417 25.55 -2.84 -25.57
N TRP A 418 26.59 -3.63 -25.35
CA TRP A 418 26.73 -4.95 -25.97
C TRP A 418 26.09 -6.00 -25.07
N LEU A 419 24.93 -6.49 -25.50
CA LEU A 419 24.18 -7.57 -24.87
C LEU A 419 24.55 -8.90 -25.53
N HIS A 420 24.71 -9.95 -24.73
CA HIS A 420 24.98 -11.30 -25.23
C HIS A 420 23.86 -11.79 -26.16
N GLU A 421 24.16 -12.63 -27.16
CA GLU A 421 23.15 -13.12 -28.13
C GLU A 421 22.01 -13.90 -27.43
N ASP A 422 22.37 -14.71 -26.44
CA ASP A 422 21.44 -15.47 -25.59
C ASP A 422 20.83 -14.66 -24.43
N ASN A 423 20.87 -13.32 -24.49
CA ASN A 423 20.31 -12.51 -23.42
C ASN A 423 18.79 -12.70 -23.30
N ALA A 424 18.32 -12.99 -22.09
CA ALA A 424 16.92 -13.19 -21.77
C ALA A 424 16.55 -12.31 -20.56
N MET A 425 15.94 -11.16 -20.83
CA MET A 425 15.53 -10.19 -19.82
C MET A 425 14.15 -10.53 -19.26
N GLU A 426 14.01 -10.37 -17.94
CA GLU A 426 12.72 -10.32 -17.27
C GLU A 426 12.05 -8.97 -17.54
N GLU A 427 12.78 -7.86 -17.39
CA GLU A 427 12.26 -6.50 -17.58
C GLU A 427 13.24 -5.59 -18.34
N PHE A 428 12.70 -4.87 -19.32
CA PHE A 428 13.38 -3.79 -20.03
C PHE A 428 12.52 -2.53 -19.94
N TYR A 429 13.04 -1.51 -19.24
CA TYR A 429 12.36 -0.26 -18.97
C TYR A 429 13.17 0.94 -19.46
N LEU A 430 12.54 1.79 -20.28
CA LEU A 430 13.10 3.07 -20.71
C LEU A 430 12.09 4.19 -20.42
N SER A 431 12.59 5.34 -19.94
CA SER A 431 11.81 6.57 -19.78
C SER A 431 12.61 7.79 -20.21
N ALA A 432 12.00 8.70 -20.97
CA ALA A 432 12.65 9.92 -21.42
C ALA A 432 11.69 11.10 -21.62
N LEU A 433 11.75 12.04 -20.68
CA LEU A 433 10.82 13.17 -20.65
C LEU A 433 10.99 14.16 -21.80
N PHE A 434 12.20 14.30 -22.36
CA PHE A 434 12.50 15.25 -23.44
C PHE A 434 13.03 14.54 -24.69
N GLY A 435 12.62 14.97 -25.88
CA GLY A 435 13.00 14.31 -27.14
C GLY A 435 14.51 14.33 -27.41
N GLU A 436 15.23 15.29 -26.84
CA GLU A 436 16.69 15.34 -26.87
C GLU A 436 17.39 14.17 -26.15
N HIS A 437 16.68 13.48 -25.24
CA HIS A 437 17.16 12.28 -24.55
C HIS A 437 17.27 11.07 -25.47
N VAL A 438 16.65 11.10 -26.66
CA VAL A 438 16.64 9.97 -27.61
C VAL A 438 17.04 10.38 -29.03
N SER A 439 17.21 11.68 -29.29
CA SER A 439 17.49 12.24 -30.62
C SER A 439 18.75 11.65 -31.26
N SER A 440 19.76 11.28 -30.46
CA SER A 440 20.98 10.68 -30.98
C SER A 440 20.73 9.30 -31.61
N ILE A 441 19.83 8.52 -31.03
CA ILE A 441 19.44 7.20 -31.55
C ILE A 441 18.52 7.36 -32.75
N LEU A 442 17.55 8.27 -32.68
CA LEU A 442 16.62 8.54 -33.78
C LEU A 442 17.34 9.01 -35.04
N GLY A 443 18.36 9.86 -34.89
CA GLY A 443 19.18 10.35 -36.00
C GLY A 443 20.17 9.33 -36.59
N THR A 444 20.47 8.23 -35.89
CA THR A 444 21.20 7.11 -36.52
C THR A 444 20.29 6.48 -37.57
N GLY A 445 20.85 6.00 -38.70
CA GLY A 445 20.05 5.42 -39.81
C GLY A 445 19.24 4.17 -39.42
N ASN A 446 19.06 3.23 -40.35
CA ASN A 446 18.28 2.00 -40.11
C ASN A 446 18.98 0.98 -39.16
N GLY A 447 19.87 1.45 -38.27
CA GLY A 447 20.48 0.62 -37.24
C GLY A 447 19.41 0.10 -36.28
N THR A 448 19.36 -1.22 -36.12
CA THR A 448 18.52 -1.89 -35.13
C THR A 448 19.33 -2.22 -33.89
N ILE A 449 18.71 -2.14 -32.71
CA ILE A 449 19.27 -2.49 -31.41
C ILE A 449 18.75 -3.86 -31.03
N TRP A 450 19.65 -4.85 -30.93
CA TRP A 450 19.30 -6.20 -30.50
C TRP A 450 19.15 -6.27 -28.98
N LEU A 451 18.00 -6.73 -28.47
CA LEU A 451 17.76 -6.92 -27.03
C LEU A 451 17.73 -8.40 -26.58
N GLY A 452 17.67 -9.34 -27.52
CA GLY A 452 17.46 -10.76 -27.23
C GLY A 452 16.00 -11.08 -26.93
N ARG A 453 15.74 -11.90 -25.89
CA ARG A 453 14.39 -12.20 -25.40
C ARG A 453 14.04 -11.25 -24.26
N VAL A 454 12.82 -10.74 -24.25
CA VAL A 454 12.32 -9.79 -23.24
C VAL A 454 10.90 -10.18 -22.86
N LYS A 455 10.67 -10.49 -21.59
CA LYS A 455 9.33 -10.80 -21.09
C LYS A 455 8.49 -9.54 -20.88
N ARG A 456 9.02 -8.50 -20.23
CA ARG A 456 8.30 -7.26 -19.93
C ARG A 456 9.01 -6.07 -20.56
N LEU A 457 8.35 -5.43 -21.54
CA LEU A 457 8.85 -4.26 -22.27
C LEU A 457 8.01 -3.04 -21.89
N LYS A 458 8.64 -2.07 -21.23
CA LYS A 458 7.99 -0.83 -20.80
C LYS A 458 8.71 0.38 -21.41
N LEU A 459 7.99 1.21 -22.15
CA LEU A 459 8.52 2.44 -22.73
C LEU A 459 7.60 3.61 -22.34
N GLU A 460 8.17 4.66 -21.76
CA GLU A 460 7.44 5.85 -21.33
C GLU A 460 8.00 7.11 -22.01
N GLU A 461 7.09 7.97 -22.48
CA GLU A 461 7.43 9.27 -23.07
C GLU A 461 8.21 9.11 -24.40
N HIS A 462 9.24 9.94 -24.66
CA HIS A 462 9.90 9.99 -25.97
C HIS A 462 10.66 8.70 -26.36
N VAL A 463 10.96 7.79 -25.42
CA VAL A 463 11.59 6.50 -25.78
C VAL A 463 10.67 5.59 -26.59
N ILE A 464 9.37 5.87 -26.65
CA ILE A 464 8.44 5.10 -27.47
C ILE A 464 8.81 5.18 -28.95
N ASP A 465 9.34 6.31 -29.42
CA ASP A 465 9.84 6.48 -30.79
C ASP A 465 11.04 5.57 -31.10
N LEU A 466 11.68 4.96 -30.10
CA LEU A 466 12.73 3.96 -30.29
C LEU A 466 12.18 2.56 -30.61
N LEU A 467 10.90 2.29 -30.36
CA LEU A 467 10.30 0.95 -30.54
C LEU A 467 10.57 0.34 -31.92
N PRO A 468 10.49 1.07 -33.06
CA PRO A 468 10.83 0.52 -34.39
C PRO A 468 12.30 0.10 -34.55
N LYS A 469 13.20 0.65 -33.72
CA LYS A 469 14.63 0.33 -33.72
C LYS A 469 14.96 -0.86 -32.81
N LEU A 470 14.06 -1.26 -31.91
CA LEU A 470 14.28 -2.41 -31.02
C LEU A 470 14.01 -3.71 -31.76
N LYS A 471 15.00 -4.61 -31.79
CA LYS A 471 14.90 -5.95 -32.37
C LYS A 471 14.90 -7.00 -31.26
N LEU A 472 13.78 -7.71 -31.16
CA LEU A 472 13.62 -8.87 -30.28
C LEU A 472 13.91 -10.16 -31.06
N HIS A 473 14.19 -11.23 -30.32
CA HIS A 473 14.32 -12.58 -30.87
C HIS A 473 13.01 -13.03 -31.56
N GLU A 474 13.09 -13.76 -32.68
CA GLU A 474 11.91 -14.11 -33.50
C GLU A 474 10.84 -14.92 -32.74
N GLY A 475 11.30 -15.82 -31.85
CA GLY A 475 10.43 -16.59 -30.95
C GLY A 475 10.05 -15.90 -29.64
N ASN A 476 10.26 -14.58 -29.51
CA ASN A 476 9.98 -13.88 -28.25
C ASN A 476 8.48 -13.81 -27.96
N VAL A 477 8.12 -14.12 -26.71
CA VAL A 477 6.77 -13.93 -26.17
C VAL A 477 6.86 -12.86 -25.10
N VAL A 478 6.32 -11.68 -25.40
CA VAL A 478 6.26 -10.55 -24.48
C VAL A 478 5.04 -10.76 -23.56
N GLU A 479 5.29 -11.04 -22.29
CA GLU A 479 4.25 -11.16 -21.28
C GLU A 479 3.52 -9.83 -21.07
N VAL A 480 4.26 -8.70 -21.06
CA VAL A 480 3.69 -7.35 -20.91
C VAL A 480 4.40 -6.38 -21.85
N LEU A 481 3.65 -5.75 -22.76
CA LEU A 481 4.07 -4.56 -23.49
C LEU A 481 3.28 -3.35 -22.98
N ARG A 482 3.97 -2.43 -22.29
CA ARG A 482 3.36 -1.19 -21.77
C ARG A 482 3.99 0.03 -22.46
N LEU A 483 3.16 0.83 -23.11
CA LEU A 483 3.57 2.10 -23.72
C LEU A 483 2.72 3.24 -23.13
N SER A 484 3.35 4.29 -22.64
CA SER A 484 2.66 5.46 -22.06
C SER A 484 3.21 6.77 -22.62
N ALA A 485 2.35 7.56 -23.27
CA ALA A 485 2.71 8.88 -23.78
C ALA A 485 1.63 9.92 -23.47
N TRP A 486 1.99 10.97 -22.73
CA TRP A 486 1.06 12.05 -22.38
C TRP A 486 1.03 13.19 -23.39
N GLU A 487 2.08 13.32 -24.21
CA GLU A 487 2.14 14.33 -25.27
C GLU A 487 2.29 13.70 -26.66
N ARG A 488 1.74 14.37 -27.68
CA ARG A 488 1.83 13.93 -29.07
C ARG A 488 3.27 13.84 -29.59
N THR A 489 4.12 14.72 -29.09
CA THR A 489 5.55 14.83 -29.43
C THR A 489 6.35 13.59 -29.04
N TYR A 490 5.84 12.77 -28.12
CA TYR A 490 6.50 11.55 -27.62
C TYR A 490 6.40 10.36 -28.59
N VAL A 491 5.48 10.44 -29.55
CA VAL A 491 5.19 9.37 -30.52
C VAL A 491 5.29 9.87 -31.96
N PHE A 492 5.93 11.02 -32.19
CA PHE A 492 5.86 11.69 -33.49
C PHE A 492 6.48 10.85 -34.61
N GLU A 493 7.65 10.25 -34.36
CA GLU A 493 8.35 9.44 -35.36
C GLU A 493 7.59 8.15 -35.65
N ILE A 494 7.09 7.48 -34.60
CA ILE A 494 6.40 6.20 -34.75
C ILE A 494 5.05 6.33 -35.45
N LEU A 495 4.36 7.47 -35.34
CA LEU A 495 3.12 7.72 -36.06
C LEU A 495 3.33 7.85 -37.58
N CYS A 496 4.52 8.28 -38.00
CA CYS A 496 4.91 8.33 -39.41
C CYS A 496 5.22 6.94 -40.00
N ALA A 497 5.40 5.91 -39.15
CA ALA A 497 5.66 4.55 -39.60
C ALA A 497 4.46 3.96 -40.37
N ARG A 498 4.74 3.03 -41.28
CA ARG A 498 3.68 2.27 -41.98
C ARG A 498 2.91 1.40 -40.98
N ASN A 499 1.62 1.19 -41.23
CA ASN A 499 0.82 0.30 -40.39
C ASN A 499 1.41 -1.12 -40.41
N SER A 500 1.34 -1.81 -39.27
CA SER A 500 1.89 -3.16 -39.09
C SER A 500 3.37 -3.31 -39.49
N SER A 501 4.19 -2.27 -39.27
CA SER A 501 5.62 -2.31 -39.56
C SER A 501 6.48 -2.69 -38.35
N ILE A 502 5.95 -2.59 -37.14
CA ILE A 502 6.70 -2.79 -35.89
C ILE A 502 6.46 -4.20 -35.38
N ARG A 503 7.50 -5.03 -35.37
CA ARG A 503 7.43 -6.42 -34.91
C ARG A 503 7.91 -6.54 -33.48
N VAL A 504 7.02 -6.90 -32.57
CA VAL A 504 7.32 -7.11 -31.13
C VAL A 504 7.15 -8.57 -30.68
N GLY A 505 6.86 -9.48 -31.61
CA GLY A 505 6.60 -10.90 -31.32
C GLY A 505 5.16 -11.17 -30.90
N ARG A 506 4.94 -12.23 -30.12
CA ARG A 506 3.62 -12.54 -29.52
C ARG A 506 3.47 -11.76 -28.22
N ILE A 507 2.27 -11.23 -27.95
CA ILE A 507 2.01 -10.41 -26.75
C ILE A 507 0.89 -11.03 -25.92
N ILE A 508 1.15 -11.26 -24.63
CA ILE A 508 0.14 -11.75 -23.68
C ILE A 508 -0.69 -10.57 -23.14
N ASN A 509 -0.05 -9.48 -22.69
CA ASN A 509 -0.74 -8.29 -22.21
C ASN A 509 -0.23 -7.03 -22.93
N LEU A 510 -1.15 -6.25 -23.50
CA LEU A 510 -0.84 -4.99 -24.17
C LEU A 510 -1.55 -3.82 -23.47
N GLU A 511 -0.78 -2.88 -22.95
CA GLU A 511 -1.26 -1.68 -22.27
C GLU A 511 -0.77 -0.43 -23.00
N LEU A 512 -1.70 0.35 -23.57
CA LEU A 512 -1.39 1.60 -24.27
C LEU A 512 -2.13 2.76 -23.61
N LEU A 513 -1.37 3.75 -23.13
CA LEU A 513 -1.86 4.91 -22.40
C LEU A 513 -1.59 6.22 -23.14
N GLY A 514 -2.60 7.09 -23.19
CA GLY A 514 -2.52 8.40 -23.83
C GLY A 514 -2.24 8.29 -25.34
N TYR A 515 -1.36 9.14 -25.86
CA TYR A 515 -0.94 9.14 -27.27
C TYR A 515 -0.33 7.81 -27.73
N ALA A 516 0.14 6.95 -26.81
CA ALA A 516 0.66 5.64 -27.16
C ALA A 516 -0.42 4.71 -27.74
N ALA A 517 -1.71 4.96 -27.47
CA ALA A 517 -2.81 4.21 -28.09
C ALA A 517 -2.78 4.31 -29.62
N ASN A 518 -2.36 5.44 -30.19
CA ASN A 518 -2.22 5.62 -31.64
C ASN A 518 -1.17 4.70 -32.30
N ILE A 519 -0.36 3.99 -31.52
CA ILE A 519 0.64 3.03 -32.02
C ILE A 519 0.00 1.68 -32.34
N LEU A 520 -1.19 1.38 -31.82
CA LEU A 520 -1.85 0.09 -32.06
C LEU A 520 -1.93 -0.31 -33.54
N PRO A 521 -2.32 0.57 -34.49
CA PRO A 521 -2.33 0.24 -35.92
C PRO A 521 -0.92 0.00 -36.52
N LYS A 522 0.13 0.45 -35.85
CA LYS A 522 1.54 0.33 -36.28
C LYS A 522 2.16 -0.99 -35.84
N LEU A 523 1.65 -1.60 -34.77
CA LEU A 523 2.08 -2.90 -34.29
C LEU A 523 1.68 -4.01 -35.28
N TRP A 524 2.62 -4.91 -35.55
CA TRP A 524 2.36 -6.16 -36.24
C TRP A 524 2.14 -7.26 -35.20
N LEU A 525 0.90 -7.73 -35.10
CA LEU A 525 0.51 -8.85 -34.25
C LEU A 525 0.35 -10.09 -35.13
N HIS A 526 0.98 -11.20 -34.73
CA HIS A 526 0.92 -12.47 -35.45
C HIS A 526 -0.53 -12.97 -35.58
N GLU A 527 -0.86 -13.73 -36.63
CA GLU A 527 -2.22 -14.25 -36.84
C GLU A 527 -2.69 -15.14 -35.67
N ASP A 528 -1.78 -15.98 -35.17
CA ASP A 528 -1.99 -16.81 -33.97
C ASP A 528 -1.86 -16.08 -32.63
N ASN A 529 -1.77 -14.74 -32.60
CA ASN A 529 -1.63 -14.01 -31.34
C ASN A 529 -2.85 -14.27 -30.45
N ALA A 530 -2.59 -14.71 -29.21
CA ALA A 530 -3.58 -15.00 -28.20
C ALA A 530 -3.26 -14.18 -26.95
N MET A 531 -3.90 -13.02 -26.85
CA MET A 531 -3.71 -12.03 -25.80
C MET A 531 -4.64 -12.32 -24.61
N GLU A 532 -4.11 -12.27 -23.41
CA GLU A 532 -4.90 -12.30 -22.18
C GLU A 532 -5.62 -10.96 -21.98
N GLU A 533 -4.94 -9.84 -22.15
CA GLU A 533 -5.54 -8.51 -21.96
C GLU A 533 -5.04 -7.47 -22.95
N LEU A 534 -5.99 -6.74 -23.55
CA LEU A 534 -5.76 -5.46 -24.19
C LEU A 534 -6.39 -4.35 -23.34
N TYR A 535 -5.56 -3.42 -22.89
CA TYR A 535 -5.98 -2.21 -22.18
C TYR A 535 -5.59 -0.96 -22.99
N LEU A 536 -6.59 -0.14 -23.35
CA LEU A 536 -6.40 1.16 -23.99
C LEU A 536 -7.03 2.26 -23.12
N GLY A 537 -6.22 3.23 -22.71
CA GLY A 537 -6.69 4.41 -21.96
C GLY A 537 -6.39 5.71 -22.70
N ALA A 538 -7.42 6.44 -23.13
CA ALA A 538 -7.27 7.66 -23.92
C ALA A 538 -8.12 8.83 -23.41
N LEU A 539 -7.52 9.75 -22.65
CA LEU A 539 -8.24 10.91 -22.07
C LEU A 539 -8.78 11.91 -23.10
N GLU A 540 -8.15 12.00 -24.27
CA GLU A 540 -8.49 12.93 -25.35
C GLU A 540 -8.70 12.20 -26.68
N GLU A 541 -9.44 12.80 -27.62
CA GLU A 541 -9.67 12.22 -28.95
C GLU A 541 -8.36 12.04 -29.72
N GLU A 542 -7.45 13.01 -29.60
CA GLU A 542 -6.16 13.00 -30.28
C GLU A 542 -5.32 11.77 -29.92
N HIS A 543 -5.48 11.23 -28.71
CA HIS A 543 -4.82 10.00 -28.24
C HIS A 543 -5.16 8.75 -29.06
N VAL A 544 -6.31 8.75 -29.75
CA VAL A 544 -6.80 7.62 -30.57
C VAL A 544 -7.08 8.00 -32.03
N SER A 545 -6.75 9.23 -32.45
CA SER A 545 -6.98 9.75 -33.80
C SER A 545 -6.47 8.83 -34.93
N SER A 546 -5.32 8.18 -34.75
CA SER A 546 -4.77 7.23 -35.74
C SER A 546 -5.57 5.94 -35.82
N ILE A 547 -6.15 5.49 -34.71
CA ILE A 547 -7.07 4.34 -34.71
C ILE A 547 -8.39 4.73 -35.38
N LEU A 548 -8.97 5.89 -35.02
CA LEU A 548 -10.24 6.35 -35.56
C LEU A 548 -10.18 6.61 -37.07
N GLY A 549 -9.04 7.09 -37.57
CA GLY A 549 -8.79 7.26 -39.01
C GLY A 549 -8.61 5.95 -39.79
N ALA A 550 -8.46 4.81 -39.10
CA ALA A 550 -8.35 3.52 -39.75
C ALA A 550 -9.72 3.05 -40.31
N GLY A 551 -9.68 2.17 -41.31
CA GLY A 551 -10.89 1.53 -41.82
C GLY A 551 -11.57 0.67 -40.75
N ASP A 552 -12.88 0.47 -40.86
CA ASP A 552 -13.60 -0.38 -39.92
C ASP A 552 -13.05 -1.82 -39.94
N ARG A 553 -12.82 -2.39 -38.76
CA ARG A 553 -12.22 -3.72 -38.58
C ARG A 553 -10.90 -3.91 -39.35
N SER A 554 -10.11 -2.85 -39.50
CA SER A 554 -8.82 -2.92 -40.17
C SER A 554 -7.66 -3.26 -39.23
N ILE A 555 -7.83 -3.10 -37.92
CA ILE A 555 -6.79 -3.37 -36.92
C ILE A 555 -6.97 -4.78 -36.37
N TRP A 556 -6.14 -5.71 -36.82
CA TRP A 556 -6.15 -7.10 -36.38
C TRP A 556 -5.50 -7.27 -34.99
N LEU A 557 -6.22 -7.90 -34.06
CA LEU A 557 -5.73 -8.20 -32.70
C LEU A 557 -5.48 -9.68 -32.42
N GLY A 558 -5.98 -10.58 -33.28
CA GLY A 558 -5.99 -12.02 -33.02
C GLY A 558 -7.09 -12.41 -32.02
N ARG A 559 -6.76 -13.33 -31.11
CA ARG A 559 -7.62 -13.74 -29.99
C ARG A 559 -7.31 -12.87 -28.76
N VAL A 560 -8.34 -12.37 -28.09
CA VAL A 560 -8.23 -11.53 -26.89
C VAL A 560 -9.23 -12.03 -25.85
N LYS A 561 -8.77 -12.33 -24.63
CA LYS A 561 -9.63 -12.74 -23.52
C LYS A 561 -10.32 -11.56 -22.84
N ARG A 562 -9.57 -10.52 -22.47
CA ARG A 562 -10.08 -9.31 -21.81
C ARG A 562 -9.80 -8.07 -22.65
N LEU A 563 -10.85 -7.31 -22.99
CA LEU A 563 -10.75 -6.05 -23.72
C LEU A 563 -11.27 -4.91 -22.84
N LYS A 564 -10.36 -4.01 -22.46
CA LYS A 564 -10.64 -2.86 -21.59
C LYS A 564 -10.36 -1.56 -22.34
N LEU A 565 -11.41 -0.77 -22.55
CA LEU A 565 -11.34 0.51 -23.26
C LEU A 565 -11.87 1.63 -22.36
N GLU A 566 -11.00 2.55 -21.99
CA GLU A 566 -11.34 3.69 -21.14
C GLU A 566 -11.33 5.02 -21.90
N TRP A 567 -12.26 5.88 -21.52
CA TRP A 567 -12.43 7.24 -22.03
C TRP A 567 -12.67 7.25 -23.55
N TYR A 568 -11.94 8.04 -24.34
CA TYR A 568 -12.06 8.05 -25.81
C TYR A 568 -11.67 6.72 -26.46
N ALA A 569 -10.96 5.83 -25.76
CA ALA A 569 -10.60 4.53 -26.33
C ALA A 569 -11.84 3.68 -26.63
N ALA A 570 -12.97 3.93 -25.98
CA ALA A 570 -14.23 3.25 -26.30
C ALA A 570 -14.62 3.42 -27.78
N ASN A 571 -14.41 4.60 -28.37
CA ASN A 571 -14.70 4.86 -29.80
C ASN A 571 -13.88 3.98 -30.77
N THR A 572 -12.78 3.40 -30.31
CA THR A 572 -11.91 2.56 -31.15
C THR A 572 -12.52 1.18 -31.45
N LEU A 573 -13.54 0.75 -30.70
CA LEU A 573 -14.10 -0.60 -30.79
C LEU A 573 -14.56 -0.98 -32.21
N THR A 574 -15.03 -0.03 -33.02
CA THR A 574 -15.45 -0.26 -34.43
C THR A 574 -14.29 -0.60 -35.36
N LYS A 575 -13.07 -0.21 -34.98
CA LYS A 575 -11.84 -0.31 -35.77
C LYS A 575 -11.09 -1.61 -35.49
N LEU A 576 -11.33 -2.21 -34.33
CA LEU A 576 -10.70 -3.45 -33.89
C LEU A 576 -11.33 -4.68 -34.58
N LYS A 577 -10.48 -5.63 -34.99
CA LYS A 577 -10.87 -6.91 -35.58
C LYS A 577 -10.30 -8.05 -34.73
N LEU A 578 -11.20 -8.80 -34.10
CA LEU A 578 -10.89 -10.03 -33.38
C LEU A 578 -11.01 -11.23 -34.32
N HIS A 579 -10.38 -12.34 -33.95
CA HIS A 579 -10.57 -13.64 -34.60
C HIS A 579 -12.04 -14.07 -34.55
N ALA A 580 -12.51 -14.78 -35.59
CA ALA A 580 -13.92 -15.17 -35.71
C ALA A 580 -14.41 -16.03 -34.52
N ASP A 581 -13.56 -16.96 -34.07
CA ASP A 581 -13.83 -17.85 -32.94
C ASP A 581 -13.43 -17.25 -31.57
N ASN A 582 -13.23 -15.92 -31.49
CA ASN A 582 -12.84 -15.31 -30.23
C ASN A 582 -13.96 -15.37 -29.19
N VAL A 583 -13.64 -15.83 -27.99
CA VAL A 583 -14.50 -15.78 -26.81
C VAL A 583 -13.91 -14.75 -25.84
N LEU A 584 -14.58 -13.61 -25.67
CA LEU A 584 -14.19 -12.60 -24.70
C LEU A 584 -14.66 -13.03 -23.32
N GLU A 585 -13.71 -13.30 -22.43
CA GLU A 585 -13.97 -13.48 -21.00
C GLU A 585 -14.52 -12.17 -20.40
N GLU A 586 -14.03 -11.01 -20.85
CA GLU A 586 -14.49 -9.71 -20.39
C GLU A 586 -14.41 -8.62 -21.48
N LEU A 587 -15.51 -7.87 -21.66
CA LEU A 587 -15.51 -6.57 -22.33
C LEU A 587 -15.86 -5.48 -21.31
N TRP A 588 -14.91 -4.57 -21.08
CA TRP A 588 -15.10 -3.43 -20.17
C TRP A 588 -14.95 -2.11 -20.92
N LEU A 589 -16.04 -1.35 -20.99
CA LEU A 589 -16.08 -0.02 -21.60
C LEU A 589 -16.44 1.01 -20.53
N ASN A 590 -15.60 2.03 -20.36
CA ASN A 590 -15.76 3.05 -19.34
C ASN A 590 -15.62 4.45 -19.95
N SER A 591 -16.72 5.18 -20.07
CA SER A 591 -16.72 6.52 -20.71
C SER A 591 -17.55 7.50 -19.92
N TRP A 592 -16.94 8.61 -19.46
CA TRP A 592 -17.61 9.58 -18.57
C TRP A 592 -18.27 10.74 -19.32
N TRP A 593 -17.94 10.91 -20.61
CA TRP A 593 -18.42 12.01 -21.44
C TRP A 593 -19.04 11.47 -22.73
N LYS A 594 -19.93 12.26 -23.36
CA LYS A 594 -20.69 11.83 -24.54
C LYS A 594 -19.79 11.69 -25.76
N GLU A 595 -18.82 12.58 -25.86
CA GLU A 595 -17.83 12.69 -26.93
C GLU A 595 -17.00 11.39 -27.04
N TYR A 596 -16.76 10.73 -25.91
CA TYR A 596 -15.97 9.49 -25.80
C TYR A 596 -16.61 8.28 -26.49
N VAL A 597 -17.90 8.37 -26.82
CA VAL A 597 -18.68 7.30 -27.48
C VAL A 597 -19.36 7.78 -28.77
N PHE A 598 -19.12 9.02 -29.19
CA PHE A 598 -19.86 9.68 -30.26
C PHE A 598 -19.80 8.93 -31.59
N GLU A 599 -18.60 8.49 -32.01
CA GLU A 599 -18.38 7.75 -33.26
C GLU A 599 -19.26 6.49 -33.34
N ILE A 600 -19.28 5.71 -32.26
CA ILE A 600 -20.08 4.49 -32.20
C ILE A 600 -21.57 4.80 -32.19
N LEU A 601 -21.98 5.86 -31.48
CA LEU A 601 -23.38 6.25 -31.41
C LEU A 601 -23.93 6.66 -32.77
N CYS A 602 -23.10 7.24 -33.65
CA CYS A 602 -23.44 7.61 -35.01
C CYS A 602 -23.46 6.42 -35.99
N ALA A 603 -22.77 5.32 -35.67
CA ALA A 603 -22.81 4.11 -36.48
C ALA A 603 -24.23 3.50 -36.57
N ARG A 604 -24.55 2.82 -37.69
CA ARG A 604 -25.83 2.10 -37.84
C ARG A 604 -25.97 1.04 -36.73
N ASN A 605 -27.21 0.77 -36.30
CA ASN A 605 -27.50 -0.19 -35.22
C ASN A 605 -26.90 -1.58 -35.51
N SER A 606 -26.44 -2.26 -34.45
CA SER A 606 -25.90 -3.63 -34.50
C SER A 606 -24.72 -3.84 -35.46
N SER A 607 -23.96 -2.79 -35.74
CA SER A 607 -22.80 -2.82 -36.66
C SER A 607 -21.53 -3.39 -36.01
N ILE A 608 -21.42 -3.33 -34.67
CA ILE A 608 -20.24 -3.78 -33.94
C ILE A 608 -20.41 -5.25 -33.55
N ARG A 609 -19.70 -6.14 -34.24
CA ARG A 609 -19.64 -7.55 -33.88
C ARG A 609 -18.49 -7.75 -32.91
N VAL A 610 -18.80 -8.16 -31.68
CA VAL A 610 -17.79 -8.39 -30.62
C VAL A 610 -17.60 -9.89 -30.34
N GLY A 611 -18.38 -10.76 -31.00
CA GLY A 611 -18.29 -12.22 -30.84
C GLY A 611 -19.09 -12.71 -29.62
N ARG A 612 -18.66 -13.83 -29.03
CA ARG A 612 -19.21 -14.38 -27.79
C ARG A 612 -18.56 -13.67 -26.60
N ILE A 613 -19.35 -13.22 -25.62
CA ILE A 613 -18.90 -12.49 -24.43
C ILE A 613 -19.43 -13.19 -23.18
N ILE A 614 -18.55 -13.42 -22.19
CA ILE A 614 -18.92 -13.98 -20.88
C ILE A 614 -19.30 -12.86 -19.91
N ASN A 615 -18.46 -11.82 -19.79
CA ASN A 615 -18.72 -10.68 -18.91
C ASN A 615 -18.76 -9.36 -19.70
N LEU A 616 -19.84 -8.60 -19.56
CA LEU A 616 -20.01 -7.30 -20.20
C LEU A 616 -20.20 -6.21 -19.13
N LYS A 617 -19.28 -5.24 -19.08
CA LYS A 617 -19.30 -4.11 -18.16
C LYS A 617 -19.33 -2.80 -18.95
N LEU A 618 -20.43 -2.05 -18.85
CA LEU A 618 -20.57 -0.73 -19.46
C LEU A 618 -20.79 0.32 -18.38
N LEU A 619 -19.87 1.28 -18.29
CA LEU A 619 -19.88 2.35 -17.27
C LEU A 619 -20.00 3.73 -17.93
N GLY A 620 -20.81 4.60 -17.32
CA GLY A 620 -21.05 5.96 -17.80
C GLY A 620 -21.79 5.98 -19.14
N TYR A 621 -21.40 6.90 -20.03
CA TYR A 621 -21.94 7.01 -21.40
C TYR A 621 -21.73 5.74 -22.24
N ALA A 622 -20.81 4.85 -21.87
CA ALA A 622 -20.63 3.57 -22.56
C ALA A 622 -21.88 2.69 -22.48
N VAL A 623 -22.78 2.92 -21.53
CA VAL A 623 -24.07 2.22 -21.45
C VAL A 623 -24.91 2.45 -22.72
N ASN A 624 -24.85 3.63 -23.34
CA ASN A 624 -25.55 3.90 -24.60
C ASN A 624 -25.04 3.07 -25.79
N LEU A 625 -23.91 2.35 -25.63
CA LEU A 625 -23.37 1.46 -26.65
C LEU A 625 -24.08 0.11 -26.69
N LEU A 626 -24.81 -0.27 -25.64
CA LEU A 626 -25.45 -1.59 -25.55
C LEU A 626 -26.29 -1.96 -26.78
N PRO A 627 -27.17 -1.09 -27.34
CA PRO A 627 -27.94 -1.41 -28.55
C PRO A 627 -27.08 -1.53 -29.83
N LYS A 628 -25.83 -1.07 -29.79
CA LYS A 628 -24.91 -1.09 -30.93
C LYS A 628 -24.04 -2.35 -30.95
N LEU A 629 -23.90 -3.02 -29.81
CA LEU A 629 -23.17 -4.27 -29.67
C LEU A 629 -24.03 -5.43 -30.22
N ARG A 630 -23.61 -6.01 -31.34
CA ARG A 630 -24.20 -7.24 -31.86
C ARG A 630 -23.55 -8.43 -31.15
N LEU A 631 -24.21 -8.88 -30.09
CA LEU A 631 -23.89 -10.11 -29.38
C LEU A 631 -24.30 -11.31 -30.24
N HIS A 632 -23.51 -12.40 -30.19
CA HIS A 632 -23.87 -13.65 -30.86
C HIS A 632 -25.12 -14.26 -30.20
N GLU A 633 -26.02 -14.91 -30.96
CA GLU A 633 -27.26 -15.51 -30.41
C GLU A 633 -26.96 -16.55 -29.32
N ASP A 634 -25.93 -17.37 -29.53
CA ASP A 634 -25.39 -18.29 -28.52
C ASP A 634 -24.63 -17.64 -27.34
N SER A 635 -24.64 -16.32 -27.19
CA SER A 635 -23.93 -15.68 -26.07
C SER A 635 -24.69 -15.92 -24.77
N GLU A 636 -24.10 -16.73 -23.89
CA GLU A 636 -24.52 -16.88 -22.50
C GLU A 636 -23.68 -15.95 -21.62
N ILE A 637 -24.19 -14.75 -21.37
CA ILE A 637 -23.52 -13.76 -20.53
C ILE A 637 -23.64 -14.21 -19.07
N GLU A 638 -22.51 -14.51 -18.44
CA GLU A 638 -22.46 -14.79 -17.00
C GLU A 638 -22.81 -13.53 -16.21
N LYS A 639 -22.26 -12.37 -16.61
CA LYS A 639 -22.48 -11.09 -15.91
C LYS A 639 -22.63 -9.91 -16.87
N LEU A 640 -23.79 -9.24 -16.80
CA LEU A 640 -24.04 -7.94 -17.43
C LEU A 640 -24.12 -6.86 -16.35
N ARG A 641 -23.14 -5.94 -16.32
CA ARG A 641 -23.13 -4.80 -15.40
C ARG A 641 -23.25 -3.49 -16.17
N LEU A 642 -24.29 -2.73 -15.88
CA LEU A 642 -24.52 -1.38 -16.41
C LEU A 642 -24.53 -0.39 -15.26
N SER A 643 -23.70 0.64 -15.32
CA SER A 643 -23.65 1.69 -14.30
C SER A 643 -23.63 3.06 -14.95
N ALA A 644 -24.56 3.94 -14.56
CA ALA A 644 -24.67 5.27 -15.12
C ALA A 644 -24.88 6.30 -14.01
N ASP A 645 -23.89 7.12 -13.72
CA ASP A 645 -23.92 8.16 -12.68
C ASP A 645 -24.79 9.38 -13.04
N ARG A 646 -25.11 9.59 -14.33
CA ARG A 646 -26.02 10.66 -14.79
C ARG A 646 -27.09 10.11 -15.72
N ARG A 647 -28.26 10.77 -15.76
CA ARG A 647 -29.36 10.42 -16.68
C ARG A 647 -28.95 10.56 -18.16
N GLU A 648 -28.08 11.52 -18.46
CA GLU A 648 -27.58 11.75 -19.82
C GLU A 648 -26.85 10.53 -20.39
N HIS A 649 -26.23 9.73 -19.52
CA HIS A 649 -25.44 8.53 -19.86
C HIS A 649 -26.30 7.40 -20.44
N ILE A 650 -27.63 7.51 -20.31
CA ILE A 650 -28.60 6.55 -20.86
C ILE A 650 -29.71 7.23 -21.68
N SER A 651 -29.62 8.55 -21.87
CA SER A 651 -30.70 9.36 -22.45
C SER A 651 -31.10 8.88 -23.84
N LYS A 652 -30.13 8.47 -24.66
CA LYS A 652 -30.36 8.02 -26.04
C LYS A 652 -31.24 6.77 -26.08
N ILE A 653 -30.94 5.77 -25.25
CA ILE A 653 -31.75 4.55 -25.14
C ILE A 653 -33.16 4.88 -24.65
N LEU A 654 -33.30 5.79 -23.68
CA LEU A 654 -34.61 6.17 -23.16
C LEU A 654 -35.49 6.90 -24.19
N THR A 655 -34.89 7.70 -25.08
CA THR A 655 -35.64 8.47 -26.09
C THR A 655 -36.12 7.65 -27.28
N GLU A 656 -35.51 6.50 -27.55
CA GLU A 656 -35.92 5.63 -28.65
C GLU A 656 -37.26 4.94 -28.30
N LYS A 657 -38.30 5.18 -29.10
CA LYS A 657 -39.68 4.75 -28.79
C LYS A 657 -39.81 3.22 -28.72
N ASP A 658 -39.16 2.50 -29.62
CA ASP A 658 -39.40 1.06 -29.86
C ASP A 658 -38.15 0.17 -29.71
N SER A 659 -37.08 0.63 -29.06
CA SER A 659 -35.86 -0.18 -28.88
C SER A 659 -35.94 -1.05 -27.63
N SER A 660 -36.50 -2.25 -27.79
CA SER A 660 -36.19 -3.36 -26.90
C SER A 660 -34.76 -3.83 -27.19
N ILE A 661 -33.89 -3.77 -26.19
CA ILE A 661 -32.52 -4.25 -26.27
C ILE A 661 -32.52 -5.70 -25.83
N TRP A 662 -32.11 -6.59 -26.71
CA TRP A 662 -31.87 -7.99 -26.38
C TRP A 662 -30.41 -8.19 -25.95
N PRO A 663 -30.13 -8.46 -24.66
CA PRO A 663 -28.77 -8.75 -24.20
C PRO A 663 -28.36 -10.22 -24.38
N GLY A 664 -29.24 -11.09 -24.91
CA GLY A 664 -29.03 -12.54 -24.91
C GLY A 664 -29.48 -13.20 -23.60
N LYS A 665 -28.99 -14.42 -23.34
CA LYS A 665 -29.19 -15.11 -22.06
C LYS A 665 -28.24 -14.52 -21.01
N VAL A 666 -28.77 -14.08 -19.88
CA VAL A 666 -28.01 -13.38 -18.84
C VAL A 666 -28.22 -14.07 -17.49
N LYS A 667 -27.15 -14.61 -16.90
CA LYS A 667 -27.22 -15.23 -15.55
C LYS A 667 -27.24 -14.19 -14.44
N LYS A 668 -26.38 -13.17 -14.49
CA LYS A 668 -26.29 -12.11 -13.49
C LYS A 668 -26.48 -10.74 -14.14
N LEU A 669 -27.51 -10.00 -13.73
CA LEU A 669 -27.81 -8.65 -14.19
C LEU A 669 -27.62 -7.65 -13.06
N GLU A 670 -26.66 -6.74 -13.21
CA GLU A 670 -26.36 -5.66 -12.27
C GLU A 670 -26.66 -4.31 -12.92
N LEU A 671 -27.67 -3.61 -12.42
CA LEU A 671 -28.00 -2.25 -12.84
C LEU A 671 -27.77 -1.27 -11.68
N GLU A 672 -26.89 -0.32 -11.89
CA GLU A 672 -26.48 0.65 -10.89
C GLU A 672 -26.84 2.08 -11.30
N LEU A 673 -27.24 2.88 -10.31
CA LEU A 673 -27.52 4.31 -10.44
C LEU A 673 -28.63 4.56 -11.48
N PHE A 674 -28.39 5.39 -12.49
CA PHE A 674 -29.36 5.67 -13.55
C PHE A 674 -29.56 4.48 -14.51
N ALA A 675 -28.66 3.49 -14.56
CA ALA A 675 -28.79 2.37 -15.50
C ALA A 675 -30.04 1.52 -15.23
N ILE A 676 -30.59 1.59 -14.01
CA ILE A 676 -31.84 0.93 -13.64
C ILE A 676 -33.03 1.38 -14.50
N TYR A 677 -33.01 2.62 -15.00
CA TYR A 677 -34.06 3.14 -15.89
C TYR A 677 -34.09 2.40 -17.24
N LEU A 678 -33.07 1.60 -17.55
CA LEU A 678 -33.02 0.74 -18.74
C LEU A 678 -33.70 -0.60 -18.56
N LEU A 679 -34.02 -1.00 -17.32
CA LEU A 679 -34.67 -2.28 -17.06
C LEU A 679 -35.93 -2.52 -17.93
N PRO A 680 -36.82 -1.55 -18.18
CA PRO A 680 -38.00 -1.74 -19.04
C PRO A 680 -37.67 -1.84 -20.53
N LYS A 681 -36.44 -1.46 -20.91
CA LYS A 681 -35.93 -1.53 -22.28
C LYS A 681 -35.15 -2.83 -22.53
N LEU A 682 -34.75 -3.56 -21.50
CA LEU A 682 -34.09 -4.85 -21.64
C LEU A 682 -35.14 -5.93 -21.90
N TRP A 683 -35.05 -6.59 -23.06
CA TRP A 683 -35.88 -7.75 -23.37
C TRP A 683 -35.24 -8.99 -22.76
N LEU A 684 -35.75 -9.39 -21.58
CA LEU A 684 -35.34 -10.60 -20.88
C LEU A 684 -36.32 -11.72 -21.29
N HIS A 685 -35.82 -12.76 -21.94
CA HIS A 685 -36.65 -13.90 -22.39
C HIS A 685 -37.37 -14.58 -21.22
N GLU A 686 -38.52 -15.20 -21.47
CA GLU A 686 -39.28 -15.94 -20.45
C GLU A 686 -38.47 -17.12 -19.88
N ASP A 687 -37.69 -17.79 -20.74
CA ASP A 687 -36.78 -18.87 -20.36
C ASP A 687 -35.46 -18.41 -19.71
N ASN A 688 -35.26 -17.10 -19.54
CA ASN A 688 -34.03 -16.58 -18.96
C ASN A 688 -34.06 -16.76 -17.44
N GLY A 689 -33.47 -17.86 -16.96
CA GLY A 689 -33.29 -18.12 -15.53
C GLY A 689 -32.19 -17.23 -14.95
N ILE A 690 -32.55 -16.03 -14.50
CA ILE A 690 -31.61 -15.09 -13.88
C ILE A 690 -31.22 -15.64 -12.51
N GLU A 691 -29.94 -15.93 -12.33
CA GLU A 691 -29.39 -16.35 -11.04
C GLU A 691 -29.36 -15.17 -10.06
N VAL A 692 -28.93 -13.99 -10.52
CA VAL A 692 -28.84 -12.78 -9.69
C VAL A 692 -29.35 -11.56 -10.45
N LEU A 693 -30.38 -10.91 -9.92
CA LEU A 693 -30.81 -9.57 -10.32
C LEU A 693 -30.47 -8.59 -9.21
N SER A 694 -29.53 -7.68 -9.45
CA SER A 694 -29.08 -6.68 -8.48
C SER A 694 -29.31 -5.27 -9.00
N LEU A 695 -30.15 -4.51 -8.29
CA LEU A 695 -30.49 -3.13 -8.61
C LEU A 695 -30.08 -2.23 -7.43
N SER A 696 -29.27 -1.20 -7.69
CA SER A 696 -28.83 -0.24 -6.66
C SER A 696 -28.96 1.21 -7.12
N MET A 697 -29.76 2.02 -6.41
CA MET A 697 -30.05 3.40 -6.82
C MET A 697 -29.79 4.43 -5.71
N CYS A 698 -28.91 5.41 -5.96
CA CYS A 698 -28.51 6.40 -4.94
C CYS A 698 -29.42 7.64 -4.83
N PHE A 699 -30.28 7.91 -5.81
CA PHE A 699 -31.04 9.16 -5.88
C PHE A 699 -32.56 8.94 -5.99
N GLN A 700 -33.34 9.72 -5.24
CA GLN A 700 -34.82 9.68 -5.18
C GLN A 700 -35.52 10.24 -6.44
N ARG A 701 -34.95 10.14 -7.63
CA ARG A 701 -35.65 10.68 -8.81
C ARG A 701 -36.91 9.83 -9.07
N ASN A 702 -38.06 10.51 -9.18
CA ASN A 702 -39.41 9.93 -9.36
C ASN A 702 -39.36 8.62 -10.12
N ILE A 703 -39.46 7.49 -9.43
CA ILE A 703 -39.55 6.16 -10.07
C ILE A 703 -40.82 6.09 -10.93
N SER A 704 -41.85 6.85 -10.57
CA SER A 704 -43.03 7.09 -11.40
C SER A 704 -42.69 7.67 -12.78
N SER A 705 -41.57 8.39 -12.93
CA SER A 705 -41.10 8.88 -14.24
C SER A 705 -40.40 7.81 -15.08
N ILE A 706 -39.96 6.69 -14.50
CA ILE A 706 -39.49 5.51 -15.25
C ILE A 706 -40.66 4.92 -16.06
N PHE A 707 -41.88 5.02 -15.54
CA PHE A 707 -43.06 4.37 -16.09
C PHE A 707 -44.18 5.40 -16.27
N GLY A 708 -44.12 6.17 -17.36
CA GLY A 708 -45.13 7.17 -17.72
C GLY A 708 -46.56 6.64 -17.98
N ALA A 709 -46.92 5.45 -17.52
CA ALA A 709 -48.27 4.89 -17.56
C ALA A 709 -48.54 4.10 -16.28
N LYS A 710 -49.78 4.18 -15.78
CA LYS A 710 -50.23 3.64 -14.49
C LYS A 710 -50.10 2.11 -14.32
N ASP A 711 -49.84 1.34 -15.39
CA ASP A 711 -49.93 -0.13 -15.37
C ASP A 711 -48.77 -0.88 -16.05
N LYS A 712 -47.58 -0.28 -16.20
CA LYS A 712 -46.43 -0.93 -16.86
C LYS A 712 -45.57 -1.71 -15.87
N SER A 713 -45.98 -2.95 -15.59
CA SER A 713 -45.11 -3.94 -14.96
C SER A 713 -43.93 -4.33 -15.85
N ILE A 714 -42.76 -4.56 -15.26
CA ILE A 714 -41.56 -5.09 -15.93
C ILE A 714 -41.55 -6.60 -15.74
N TRP A 715 -41.57 -7.33 -16.83
CA TRP A 715 -41.32 -8.76 -16.78
C TRP A 715 -39.83 -9.05 -16.64
N VAL A 716 -39.44 -9.80 -15.60
CA VAL A 716 -38.04 -10.20 -15.37
C VAL A 716 -37.85 -11.73 -15.37
N GLY A 717 -38.92 -12.50 -15.63
CA GLY A 717 -38.86 -13.96 -15.72
C GLY A 717 -38.64 -14.64 -14.37
N LYS A 718 -37.85 -15.72 -14.37
CA LYS A 718 -37.46 -16.46 -13.16
C LYS A 718 -36.17 -15.88 -12.58
N VAL A 719 -36.18 -15.54 -11.29
CA VAL A 719 -35.06 -14.93 -10.56
C VAL A 719 -34.77 -15.72 -9.29
N LYS A 720 -33.57 -16.31 -9.17
CA LYS A 720 -33.14 -17.04 -7.97
C LYS A 720 -32.77 -16.10 -6.82
N SER A 721 -32.03 -15.03 -7.08
CA SER A 721 -31.64 -14.03 -6.08
C SER A 721 -31.97 -12.62 -6.56
N LEU A 722 -32.84 -11.91 -5.83
CA LEU A 722 -33.19 -10.51 -6.09
C LEU A 722 -32.59 -9.61 -5.01
N ARG A 723 -31.75 -8.65 -5.41
CA ARG A 723 -31.10 -7.68 -4.52
C ARG A 723 -31.51 -6.27 -4.90
N LEU A 724 -32.23 -5.58 -4.02
CA LEU A 724 -32.64 -4.20 -4.22
C LEU A 724 -32.05 -3.33 -3.11
N GLU A 725 -31.17 -2.41 -3.50
CA GLU A 725 -30.44 -1.55 -2.57
C GLU A 725 -30.85 -0.08 -2.72
N ARG A 726 -30.90 0.62 -1.58
CA ARG A 726 -31.21 2.06 -1.47
C ARG A 726 -32.60 2.37 -2.06
N TYR A 727 -32.69 3.29 -3.03
CA TYR A 727 -33.97 3.64 -3.65
C TYR A 727 -34.47 2.59 -4.64
N ALA A 728 -33.68 1.56 -4.98
CA ALA A 728 -34.11 0.51 -5.91
C ALA A 728 -35.23 -0.37 -5.34
N VAL A 729 -35.40 -0.42 -4.01
CA VAL A 729 -36.50 -1.14 -3.34
C VAL A 729 -37.87 -0.72 -3.87
N ASN A 730 -38.01 0.52 -4.31
CA ASN A 730 -39.24 1.10 -4.83
C ASN A 730 -39.66 0.54 -6.21
N ILE A 731 -38.77 -0.21 -6.87
CA ILE A 731 -39.08 -0.88 -8.14
C ILE A 731 -39.75 -2.22 -7.88
N LEU A 732 -39.64 -2.78 -6.67
CA LEU A 732 -40.22 -4.09 -6.33
C LEU A 732 -41.70 -4.23 -6.73
N PRO A 733 -42.61 -3.27 -6.46
CA PRO A 733 -44.01 -3.37 -6.89
C PRO A 733 -44.22 -3.42 -8.40
N LEU A 734 -43.20 -3.07 -9.18
CA LEU A 734 -43.25 -2.98 -10.64
C LEU A 734 -42.66 -4.22 -11.31
N LEU A 735 -41.95 -5.07 -10.58
CA LEU A 735 -41.41 -6.31 -11.11
C LEU A 735 -42.51 -7.37 -11.15
N LYS A 736 -42.72 -7.96 -12.33
CA LYS A 736 -43.44 -9.21 -12.50
C LYS A 736 -42.43 -10.35 -12.62
N LEU A 737 -42.55 -11.28 -11.70
CA LEU A 737 -41.82 -12.55 -11.68
C LEU A 737 -42.74 -13.64 -12.20
N HIS A 738 -42.14 -14.72 -12.71
CA HIS A 738 -42.90 -15.90 -13.12
C HIS A 738 -43.72 -16.49 -11.98
N GLU A 739 -44.89 -17.05 -12.28
CA GLU A 739 -45.75 -17.69 -11.29
C GLU A 739 -45.01 -18.82 -10.57
N ASP A 740 -44.35 -19.72 -11.32
CA ASP A 740 -43.45 -20.73 -10.77
C ASP A 740 -42.09 -20.20 -10.23
N ASN A 741 -41.97 -18.91 -9.91
CA ASN A 741 -40.70 -18.38 -9.42
C ASN A 741 -40.43 -18.83 -7.98
N VAL A 742 -39.43 -19.69 -7.82
CA VAL A 742 -38.89 -20.08 -6.52
C VAL A 742 -37.58 -19.32 -6.27
N MET A 743 -37.67 -18.27 -5.46
CA MET A 743 -36.53 -17.42 -5.10
C MET A 743 -35.77 -18.01 -3.90
N GLU A 744 -34.46 -18.16 -4.04
CA GLU A 744 -33.56 -18.56 -2.96
C GLU A 744 -33.31 -17.41 -1.99
N GLU A 745 -33.10 -16.19 -2.50
CA GLU A 745 -32.80 -14.99 -1.70
C GLU A 745 -33.55 -13.75 -2.22
N LEU A 746 -34.32 -13.09 -1.35
CA LEU A 746 -34.80 -11.74 -1.54
C LEU A 746 -34.09 -10.81 -0.55
N ARG A 747 -33.18 -9.95 -1.03
CA ARG A 747 -32.48 -8.96 -0.20
C ARG A 747 -32.95 -7.55 -0.52
N LEU A 748 -33.46 -6.86 0.49
CA LEU A 748 -33.91 -5.47 0.40
C LEU A 748 -33.15 -4.63 1.42
N GLY A 749 -32.39 -3.66 0.95
CA GLY A 749 -31.66 -2.72 1.80
C GLY A 749 -32.07 -1.28 1.49
N SER A 750 -32.38 -0.48 2.50
CA SER A 750 -32.67 0.94 2.28
C SER A 750 -32.17 1.83 3.40
N THR A 751 -31.28 2.76 3.04
CA THR A 751 -30.74 3.77 3.96
C THR A 751 -31.68 4.97 4.18
N ASN A 752 -32.75 5.11 3.38
CA ASN A 752 -33.62 6.28 3.44
C ASN A 752 -35.10 5.91 3.57
N ARG A 753 -35.72 6.39 4.65
CA ARG A 753 -37.17 6.31 4.92
C ARG A 753 -38.06 6.69 3.73
N LYS A 754 -37.72 7.74 2.98
CA LYS A 754 -38.52 8.24 1.86
C LYS A 754 -38.66 7.23 0.73
N SER A 755 -37.65 6.38 0.51
CA SER A 755 -37.73 5.35 -0.52
C SER A 755 -38.95 4.46 -0.27
N ILE A 756 -39.00 3.78 0.87
CA ILE A 756 -40.06 2.81 1.19
C ILE A 756 -41.47 3.42 1.17
N PHE A 757 -41.63 4.70 1.51
CA PHE A 757 -42.94 5.36 1.45
C PHE A 757 -43.55 5.38 0.05
N GLU A 758 -42.74 5.53 -1.00
CA GLU A 758 -43.24 5.51 -2.37
C GLU A 758 -43.70 4.10 -2.76
N ALA A 759 -42.94 3.06 -2.38
CA ALA A 759 -43.35 1.66 -2.56
C ALA A 759 -44.67 1.35 -1.83
N LEU A 760 -44.83 1.91 -0.62
CA LEU A 760 -46.04 1.79 0.19
C LEU A 760 -47.19 2.71 -0.25
N GLY A 761 -46.93 3.73 -1.08
CA GLY A 761 -47.93 4.70 -1.53
C GLY A 761 -48.77 4.25 -2.73
N ALA A 762 -48.37 3.17 -3.42
CA ALA A 762 -49.14 2.61 -4.53
C ALA A 762 -50.52 2.14 -4.03
N LYS A 763 -51.59 2.76 -4.56
CA LYS A 763 -52.91 2.86 -3.93
C LYS A 763 -53.59 1.52 -3.59
N ASP A 764 -53.31 0.42 -4.31
CA ASP A 764 -54.03 -0.85 -4.09
C ASP A 764 -53.17 -2.13 -4.26
N GLY A 765 -51.85 -2.01 -4.40
CA GLY A 765 -51.00 -3.13 -4.81
C GLY A 765 -50.34 -3.86 -3.64
N THR A 766 -50.77 -5.09 -3.36
CA THR A 766 -49.93 -6.08 -2.69
C THR A 766 -48.79 -6.49 -3.62
N ILE A 767 -47.58 -6.57 -3.11
CA ILE A 767 -46.36 -6.91 -3.84
C ILE A 767 -46.19 -8.43 -3.76
N CYS A 768 -46.54 -9.15 -4.82
CA CYS A 768 -46.34 -10.59 -4.90
C CYS A 768 -44.94 -10.89 -5.47
N VAL A 769 -44.12 -11.67 -4.75
CA VAL A 769 -42.76 -12.05 -5.20
C VAL A 769 -42.57 -13.56 -5.41
N GLY A 770 -43.67 -14.31 -5.46
CA GLY A 770 -43.66 -15.77 -5.55
C GLY A 770 -43.23 -16.42 -4.24
N ARG A 771 -42.67 -17.63 -4.32
CA ARG A 771 -42.11 -18.36 -3.17
C ARG A 771 -40.70 -17.88 -2.86
N VAL A 772 -40.42 -17.55 -1.60
CA VAL A 772 -39.11 -17.03 -1.15
C VAL A 772 -38.57 -17.89 -0.01
N LYS A 773 -37.40 -18.50 -0.19
CA LYS A 773 -36.74 -19.29 0.87
C LYS A 773 -36.10 -18.39 1.94
N SER A 774 -35.27 -17.43 1.52
CA SER A 774 -34.59 -16.49 2.42
C SER A 774 -34.99 -15.05 2.12
N LEU A 775 -35.42 -14.32 3.14
CA LEU A 775 -35.77 -12.89 3.07
C LEU A 775 -34.84 -12.11 3.99
N ARG A 776 -34.06 -11.19 3.43
CA ARG A 776 -33.14 -10.32 4.17
C ARG A 776 -33.55 -8.86 4.05
N LEU A 777 -33.79 -8.22 5.19
CA LEU A 777 -34.26 -6.84 5.29
C LEU A 777 -33.25 -6.00 6.07
N GLU A 778 -32.69 -4.99 5.41
CA GLU A 778 -31.71 -4.09 6.03
C GLU A 778 -32.28 -2.68 6.21
N LEU A 779 -32.00 -2.09 7.38
CA LEU A 779 -32.32 -0.68 7.69
C LEU A 779 -33.84 -0.37 7.51
N TYR A 780 -34.20 0.64 6.72
CA TYR A 780 -35.60 1.04 6.53
C TYR A 780 -36.42 0.03 5.72
N ALA A 781 -35.78 -0.93 5.02
CA ALA A 781 -36.45 -1.88 4.14
C ALA A 781 -37.49 -2.75 4.86
N ILE A 782 -37.34 -2.96 6.17
CA ILE A 782 -38.32 -3.70 6.98
C ILE A 782 -39.76 -3.16 6.86
N ASN A 783 -39.90 -1.87 6.55
CA ASN A 783 -41.22 -1.25 6.44
C ASN A 783 -42.01 -1.73 5.20
N ILE A 784 -41.41 -2.49 4.28
CA ILE A 784 -42.11 -3.06 3.12
C ILE A 784 -42.99 -4.26 3.45
N LEU A 785 -42.71 -4.92 4.58
CA LEU A 785 -43.38 -6.14 5.04
C LEU A 785 -44.91 -6.14 4.88
N PRO A 786 -45.68 -5.10 5.27
CA PRO A 786 -47.16 -5.08 5.16
C PRO A 786 -47.70 -5.37 3.77
N LYS A 787 -46.94 -5.00 2.75
CA LYS A 787 -47.36 -5.11 1.38
C LYS A 787 -46.78 -6.33 0.69
N LEU A 788 -45.78 -6.98 1.28
CA LEU A 788 -45.16 -8.16 0.68
C LEU A 788 -46.09 -9.36 0.86
N ARG A 789 -46.45 -10.01 -0.25
CA ARG A 789 -47.17 -11.28 -0.28
C ARG A 789 -46.26 -12.34 -0.88
N LEU A 790 -46.21 -13.48 -0.20
CA LEU A 790 -45.43 -14.64 -0.59
C LEU A 790 -46.39 -15.74 -0.96
N GLU A 791 -46.06 -16.49 -2.00
CA GLU A 791 -46.78 -17.71 -2.34
C GLU A 791 -46.61 -18.73 -1.19
N ASP A 792 -47.70 -19.39 -0.82
CA ASP A 792 -47.82 -20.29 0.34
C ASP A 792 -47.55 -19.68 1.73
N ASN A 793 -47.25 -18.38 1.82
CA ASN A 793 -46.88 -17.71 3.07
C ASN A 793 -45.74 -18.42 3.83
N MET A 794 -44.82 -19.11 3.15
CA MET A 794 -43.72 -19.86 3.76
C MET A 794 -42.39 -19.14 3.54
N VAL A 795 -41.61 -18.95 4.60
CA VAL A 795 -40.22 -18.45 4.55
C VAL A 795 -39.34 -19.33 5.42
N ASP A 796 -38.27 -19.87 4.86
CA ASP A 796 -37.34 -20.68 5.66
C ASP A 796 -36.52 -19.78 6.60
N THR A 797 -35.97 -18.67 6.09
CA THR A 797 -35.14 -17.75 6.89
C THR A 797 -35.54 -16.29 6.69
N LEU A 798 -35.80 -15.57 7.78
CA LEU A 798 -35.97 -14.13 7.81
C LEU A 798 -34.80 -13.47 8.53
N GLU A 799 -33.97 -12.71 7.80
CA GLU A 799 -32.86 -11.93 8.35
C GLU A 799 -33.23 -10.43 8.47
N ILE A 800 -32.99 -9.84 9.63
CA ILE A 800 -33.22 -8.41 9.89
C ILE A 800 -31.91 -7.80 10.38
N VAL A 801 -31.36 -6.84 9.62
CA VAL A 801 -30.01 -6.32 9.85
C VAL A 801 -30.05 -4.79 10.02
N ASN A 802 -29.38 -4.28 11.06
CA ASN A 802 -29.21 -2.85 11.34
C ASN A 802 -30.52 -2.04 11.45
N VAL A 803 -31.63 -2.65 11.88
CA VAL A 803 -32.92 -1.95 12.00
C VAL A 803 -33.01 -1.20 13.33
N GLY A 804 -32.89 0.12 13.30
CA GLY A 804 -33.08 1.00 14.46
C GLY A 804 -34.54 1.20 14.87
N ARG A 805 -34.77 1.65 16.10
CA ARG A 805 -36.12 1.98 16.62
C ARG A 805 -36.78 3.12 15.85
N ASP A 806 -36.01 4.14 15.49
CA ASP A 806 -36.42 5.27 14.67
C ASP A 806 -36.82 4.86 13.24
N MET A 807 -36.28 3.73 12.76
CA MET A 807 -36.60 3.16 11.45
C MET A 807 -37.95 2.44 11.43
N LEU A 808 -38.47 2.01 12.59
CA LEU A 808 -39.82 1.49 12.76
C LEU A 808 -40.80 2.67 12.95
N GLN A 809 -41.48 3.10 11.88
CA GLN A 809 -42.21 4.38 11.85
C GLN A 809 -43.19 4.58 13.03
N LYS A 810 -43.33 5.79 13.59
CA LYS A 810 -44.31 6.14 14.65
C LYS A 810 -45.78 5.85 14.27
N ASP A 811 -46.09 5.84 12.97
CA ASP A 811 -47.40 5.49 12.37
C ASP A 811 -47.33 4.18 11.56
N SER A 812 -46.24 3.40 11.71
CA SER A 812 -46.08 2.09 11.10
C SER A 812 -47.25 1.20 11.52
N TRP A 813 -47.76 0.38 10.61
CA TRP A 813 -48.65 -0.74 10.91
C TRP A 813 -48.21 -1.56 12.13
N ILE A 814 -46.90 -1.66 12.42
CA ILE A 814 -46.35 -2.30 13.63
C ILE A 814 -46.79 -1.52 14.87
N LEU A 815 -46.59 -0.20 14.88
CA LEU A 815 -46.97 0.65 16.02
C LEU A 815 -48.48 0.92 16.08
N SER A 816 -49.20 0.91 14.96
CA SER A 816 -50.67 0.99 14.94
C SER A 816 -51.29 -0.31 15.47
N LYS A 817 -50.82 -1.50 15.05
CA LYS A 817 -51.23 -2.78 15.65
C LYS A 817 -50.88 -2.86 17.13
N ILE A 818 -49.69 -2.39 17.53
CA ILE A 818 -49.30 -2.31 18.96
C ILE A 818 -50.21 -1.33 19.73
N LYS A 819 -50.60 -0.19 19.14
CA LYS A 819 -51.56 0.75 19.75
C LYS A 819 -52.97 0.17 19.84
N THR A 820 -53.45 -0.54 18.81
CA THR A 820 -54.76 -1.19 18.80
C THR A 820 -54.81 -2.34 19.80
N ALA A 821 -53.78 -3.20 19.84
CA ALA A 821 -53.63 -4.24 20.85
C ALA A 821 -53.47 -3.65 22.27
N GLY A 822 -52.75 -2.53 22.39
CA GLY A 822 -52.58 -1.81 23.65
C GLY A 822 -53.86 -1.12 24.14
N LYS A 823 -54.74 -0.65 23.24
CA LYS A 823 -56.09 -0.16 23.57
C LYS A 823 -57.01 -1.31 23.97
N ALA A 824 -56.98 -2.43 23.26
CA ALA A 824 -57.76 -3.63 23.61
C ALA A 824 -57.37 -4.18 24.99
N LEU A 825 -56.08 -4.21 25.34
CA LEU A 825 -55.59 -4.58 26.67
C LEU A 825 -55.97 -3.58 27.77
N LYS A 826 -56.18 -2.29 27.44
CA LYS A 826 -56.65 -1.28 28.39
C LYS A 826 -58.16 -1.36 28.66
N CYS A 827 -58.93 -1.97 27.75
CA CYS A 827 -60.36 -2.23 27.92
C CYS A 827 -60.65 -3.55 28.66
N LEU A 828 -59.64 -4.33 29.04
CA LEU A 828 -59.78 -5.62 29.74
C LEU A 828 -59.56 -5.53 31.27
N LEU A 829 -59.67 -4.35 31.86
CA LEU A 829 -59.93 -4.19 33.30
C LEU A 829 -61.45 -3.98 33.50
N PRO A 830 -62.09 -4.64 34.48
CA PRO A 830 -63.49 -5.02 34.35
C PRO A 830 -64.43 -3.84 34.62
N SER A 831 -65.32 -3.59 33.66
CA SER A 831 -66.69 -3.16 33.98
C SER A 831 -67.65 -3.84 33.00
N ASN A 832 -68.30 -4.88 33.50
CA ASN A 832 -69.56 -5.53 33.11
C ASN A 832 -70.10 -5.31 31.68
N GLY A 833 -70.25 -6.46 30.98
CA GLY A 833 -71.38 -6.82 30.12
C GLY A 833 -71.66 -5.95 28.88
N ASP A 834 -71.42 -6.47 27.68
CA ASP A 834 -72.48 -7.10 26.88
C ASP A 834 -71.90 -7.68 25.58
N ASP A 835 -72.50 -8.77 25.12
CA ASP A 835 -72.14 -9.50 23.90
C ASP A 835 -72.47 -8.69 22.63
N THR A 836 -71.47 -8.39 21.81
CA THR A 836 -71.66 -8.30 20.35
C THR A 836 -70.40 -8.68 19.59
N SER A 837 -70.50 -9.73 18.78
CA SER A 837 -69.49 -10.22 17.86
C SER A 837 -69.26 -9.21 16.72
N GLY A 838 -68.17 -8.45 16.79
CA GLY A 838 -67.66 -7.65 15.68
C GLY A 838 -66.58 -8.42 14.90
N THR A 839 -66.88 -8.81 13.67
CA THR A 839 -65.92 -9.34 12.69
C THR A 839 -64.79 -8.33 12.45
N ILE A 840 -63.57 -8.70 12.82
CA ILE A 840 -62.34 -7.95 12.49
C ILE A 840 -62.00 -8.22 11.01
N PRO A 841 -61.72 -7.20 10.18
CA PRO A 841 -61.33 -7.42 8.79
C PRO A 841 -60.01 -8.18 8.71
N ALA A 842 -59.93 -9.16 7.82
CA ALA A 842 -58.71 -9.86 7.46
C ALA A 842 -57.75 -8.93 6.69
N ASP A 843 -57.08 -8.02 7.41
CA ASP A 843 -56.05 -7.15 6.84
C ASP A 843 -54.74 -7.93 6.64
N GLY A 844 -54.45 -8.22 5.37
CA GLY A 844 -53.31 -9.02 4.90
C GLY A 844 -51.94 -8.36 5.07
N GLY A 845 -51.45 -8.27 6.31
CA GLY A 845 -50.00 -8.13 6.62
C GLY A 845 -49.32 -9.48 6.84
N CYS A 846 -48.00 -9.50 7.10
CA CYS A 846 -47.16 -10.69 7.32
C CYS A 846 -47.60 -11.67 8.44
N CYS A 847 -48.73 -11.42 9.09
CA CYS A 847 -49.29 -12.13 10.24
C CYS A 847 -49.98 -13.44 9.83
N GLY A 848 -49.51 -14.06 8.76
CA GLY A 848 -49.87 -15.40 8.33
C GLY A 848 -48.67 -16.15 7.74
N TRP A 849 -47.46 -15.59 7.85
CA TRP A 849 -46.25 -16.24 7.38
C TRP A 849 -45.80 -17.33 8.34
N LYS A 850 -45.62 -18.53 7.81
CA LYS A 850 -44.92 -19.63 8.48
C LYS A 850 -43.42 -19.43 8.26
N ILE A 851 -42.78 -18.82 9.24
CA ILE A 851 -41.33 -18.58 9.25
C ILE A 851 -40.68 -19.70 10.05
N LYS A 852 -39.68 -20.39 9.51
CA LYS A 852 -38.92 -21.41 10.27
C LYS A 852 -37.82 -20.79 11.13
N GLN A 853 -37.05 -19.87 10.55
CA GLN A 853 -35.90 -19.25 11.21
C GLN A 853 -35.97 -17.73 11.15
N ILE A 854 -35.67 -17.07 12.26
CA ILE A 854 -35.51 -15.62 12.34
C ILE A 854 -34.12 -15.30 12.86
N LYS A 855 -33.36 -14.51 12.11
CA LYS A 855 -32.06 -13.97 12.51
C LYS A 855 -32.13 -12.45 12.57
N MET A 856 -31.69 -11.87 13.68
CA MET A 856 -31.66 -10.43 13.87
C MET A 856 -30.25 -10.00 14.25
N GLU A 857 -29.64 -9.14 13.44
CA GLU A 857 -28.29 -8.62 13.65
C GLU A 857 -28.35 -7.10 13.84
N ASN A 858 -27.78 -6.59 14.93
CA ASN A 858 -27.72 -5.16 15.25
C ASN A 858 -29.06 -4.43 15.09
N SER A 859 -30.15 -5.14 15.37
CA SER A 859 -31.52 -4.69 15.11
C SER A 859 -32.34 -4.61 16.39
N THR A 860 -33.32 -3.71 16.41
CA THR A 860 -34.23 -3.59 17.55
C THR A 860 -35.22 -4.76 17.57
N VAL A 861 -35.34 -5.43 18.71
CA VAL A 861 -36.34 -6.51 18.92
C VAL A 861 -37.79 -6.04 18.74
N LEU A 862 -38.04 -4.73 18.74
CA LEU A 862 -39.38 -4.16 18.54
C LEU A 862 -39.96 -4.53 17.16
N ALA A 863 -39.10 -4.82 16.17
CA ALA A 863 -39.51 -5.32 14.86
C ALA A 863 -40.35 -6.60 14.95
N LEU A 864 -40.06 -7.48 15.91
CA LEU A 864 -40.72 -8.77 16.09
C LEU A 864 -42.19 -8.65 16.46
N ARG A 865 -42.58 -7.57 17.15
CA ARG A 865 -43.98 -7.35 17.53
C ARG A 865 -44.92 -7.21 16.33
N GLY A 866 -44.40 -6.74 15.20
CA GLY A 866 -45.15 -6.68 13.95
C GLY A 866 -45.14 -8.02 13.21
N ILE A 867 -43.99 -8.70 13.22
CA ILE A 867 -43.76 -9.93 12.44
C ILE A 867 -44.51 -11.13 13.04
N ARG A 868 -44.54 -11.28 14.36
CA ARG A 868 -45.11 -12.44 15.09
C ARG A 868 -46.44 -12.14 15.80
N SER A 869 -47.24 -11.19 15.31
CA SER A 869 -48.42 -10.70 16.05
C SER A 869 -49.58 -11.70 16.16
N ASP A 870 -49.65 -12.68 15.26
CA ASP A 870 -50.66 -13.74 15.16
C ASP A 870 -50.32 -15.01 15.95
N LYS A 871 -49.11 -15.08 16.54
CA LYS A 871 -48.62 -16.20 17.37
C LYS A 871 -48.66 -17.57 16.68
N SER A 872 -48.76 -17.65 15.35
CA SER A 872 -48.93 -18.91 14.64
C SER A 872 -47.58 -19.48 14.16
N GLY A 873 -47.34 -20.77 14.44
CA GLY A 873 -46.16 -21.54 13.97
C GLY A 873 -44.99 -21.62 14.97
N VAL A 874 -44.42 -22.83 15.07
CA VAL A 874 -43.20 -23.16 15.82
C VAL A 874 -41.98 -22.67 15.05
N LEU A 875 -41.08 -21.92 15.70
CA LEU A 875 -39.79 -21.54 15.14
C LEU A 875 -38.78 -22.66 15.34
N ASP A 876 -38.13 -23.09 14.26
CA ASP A 876 -36.97 -23.97 14.33
C ASP A 876 -35.78 -23.26 14.96
N ARG A 877 -35.59 -21.96 14.66
CA ARG A 877 -34.47 -21.16 15.19
C ARG A 877 -34.78 -19.68 15.31
N PHE A 878 -34.42 -19.09 16.45
CA PHE A 878 -34.36 -17.65 16.67
C PHE A 878 -32.96 -17.25 17.10
N GLU A 879 -32.29 -16.41 16.29
CA GLU A 879 -30.94 -15.91 16.57
C GLU A 879 -30.96 -14.39 16.70
N TYR A 880 -30.40 -13.87 17.79
CA TYR A 880 -30.25 -12.43 18.02
C TYR A 880 -28.79 -12.09 18.31
N THR A 881 -28.15 -11.31 17.44
CA THR A 881 -26.80 -10.79 17.63
C THR A 881 -26.83 -9.27 17.71
N HIS A 882 -26.15 -8.69 18.69
CA HIS A 882 -26.13 -7.24 18.90
C HIS A 882 -24.76 -6.80 19.43
N GLN A 883 -24.20 -5.73 18.89
CA GLN A 883 -23.00 -5.09 19.47
C GLN A 883 -23.40 -4.32 20.73
N GLU A 884 -22.80 -4.68 21.87
CA GLU A 884 -23.13 -4.16 23.19
C GLU A 884 -22.82 -2.66 23.34
N GLU A 885 -23.84 -1.89 23.75
CA GLU A 885 -23.75 -0.84 24.78
C GLU A 885 -25.14 -0.30 25.20
N ASP A 886 -26.21 -0.58 24.43
CA ASP A 886 -27.52 0.10 24.64
C ASP A 886 -28.73 -0.82 24.89
N ALA A 887 -28.52 -2.14 24.98
CA ALA A 887 -29.59 -3.13 25.18
C ALA A 887 -30.46 -2.83 26.42
N SER A 888 -29.85 -2.34 27.52
CA SER A 888 -30.56 -2.12 28.80
C SER A 888 -31.58 -0.97 28.77
N GLN A 889 -31.38 0.07 27.94
CA GLN A 889 -32.36 1.15 27.80
C GLN A 889 -33.58 0.74 26.94
N TRP A 890 -33.42 -0.24 26.04
CA TRP A 890 -34.42 -0.55 25.02
C TRP A 890 -35.56 -1.46 25.51
N PHE A 891 -35.32 -2.27 26.54
CA PHE A 891 -36.33 -3.19 27.09
C PHE A 891 -37.07 -2.67 28.34
N ARG A 892 -36.84 -1.42 28.75
CA ARG A 892 -37.34 -0.82 30.01
C ARG A 892 -38.86 -0.84 30.22
N PHE A 893 -39.67 -1.25 29.24
CA PHE A 893 -41.12 -1.08 29.32
C PHE A 893 -41.98 -2.32 29.09
N ARG A 894 -41.60 -3.35 28.30
CA ARG A 894 -42.44 -4.56 28.06
C ARG A 894 -41.65 -5.74 27.46
N ARG A 895 -41.93 -6.98 27.92
CA ARG A 895 -41.45 -8.24 27.30
C ARG A 895 -41.92 -8.37 25.83
N VAL A 896 -41.16 -9.06 24.98
CA VAL A 896 -41.51 -9.36 23.58
C VAL A 896 -41.79 -10.85 23.46
N TYR A 897 -43.01 -11.20 23.04
CA TYR A 897 -43.40 -12.60 22.85
C TYR A 897 -42.90 -13.13 21.49
N LEU A 898 -42.14 -14.23 21.49
CA LEU A 898 -41.62 -14.90 20.31
C LEU A 898 -42.47 -16.08 19.85
N GLY A 899 -43.38 -16.58 20.69
CA GLY A 899 -44.16 -17.80 20.41
C GLY A 899 -43.42 -19.08 20.80
N GLU A 900 -43.83 -20.18 20.17
CA GLU A 900 -43.20 -21.50 20.34
C GLU A 900 -41.88 -21.57 19.56
N ILE A 901 -40.84 -22.13 20.18
CA ILE A 901 -39.50 -22.31 19.62
C ILE A 901 -39.02 -23.71 19.98
N LYS A 902 -38.38 -24.42 19.06
CA LYS A 902 -37.79 -25.73 19.37
C LYS A 902 -36.74 -25.63 20.48
N GLN A 903 -36.61 -26.66 21.31
CA GLN A 903 -35.77 -26.70 22.50
C GLN A 903 -34.29 -26.27 22.27
N ASN A 904 -33.75 -26.46 21.05
CA ASN A 904 -32.39 -26.07 20.66
C ASN A 904 -32.33 -24.87 19.69
N GLY A 905 -33.47 -24.21 19.45
CA GLY A 905 -33.62 -23.15 18.45
C GLY A 905 -33.30 -21.76 18.95
N LEU A 906 -33.21 -21.51 20.26
CA LEU A 906 -33.01 -20.17 20.82
C LEU A 906 -31.53 -19.83 21.00
N VAL A 907 -31.03 -18.86 20.25
CA VAL A 907 -29.64 -18.36 20.34
C VAL A 907 -29.66 -16.84 20.60
N VAL A 908 -29.62 -16.45 21.86
CA VAL A 908 -29.70 -15.04 22.29
C VAL A 908 -28.73 -14.75 23.44
N PRO A 909 -28.19 -13.52 23.55
CA PRO A 909 -27.45 -13.09 24.73
C PRO A 909 -28.31 -13.12 26.01
N GLN A 910 -27.74 -13.59 27.13
CA GLN A 910 -28.45 -13.74 28.41
C GLN A 910 -29.12 -12.45 28.91
N ASN A 911 -28.48 -11.31 28.67
CA ASN A 911 -29.01 -9.98 29.04
C ASN A 911 -30.26 -9.59 28.23
N ILE A 912 -30.47 -10.18 27.06
CA ILE A 912 -31.64 -9.98 26.18
C ILE A 912 -32.74 -10.99 26.52
N GLU A 913 -32.34 -12.22 26.83
CA GLU A 913 -33.25 -13.36 27.05
C GLU A 913 -34.35 -13.07 28.06
N LYS A 914 -34.01 -12.42 29.19
CA LYS A 914 -34.97 -12.03 30.25
C LYS A 914 -36.10 -11.10 29.80
N PHE A 915 -35.97 -10.50 28.62
CA PHE A 915 -36.99 -9.62 28.06
C PHE A 915 -37.79 -10.28 26.93
N LEU A 916 -37.49 -11.52 26.59
CA LEU A 916 -38.24 -12.34 25.65
C LEU A 916 -39.23 -13.22 26.42
N SER A 917 -40.36 -13.53 25.79
CA SER A 917 -41.34 -14.50 26.30
C SER A 917 -41.58 -15.52 25.20
N TYR A 918 -41.35 -16.79 25.50
CA TYR A 918 -41.40 -17.87 24.52
C TYR A 918 -41.80 -19.16 25.24
N THR A 919 -42.29 -20.14 24.47
CA THR A 919 -42.54 -21.50 24.94
C THR A 919 -41.57 -22.42 24.21
N LEU A 920 -40.84 -23.27 24.95
CA LEU A 920 -39.99 -24.27 24.31
C LEU A 920 -40.81 -25.52 24.01
N VAL A 921 -40.68 -26.01 22.78
CA VAL A 921 -41.35 -27.22 22.31
C VAL A 921 -40.33 -28.25 21.82
N ASP A 922 -40.69 -29.54 21.85
CA ASP A 922 -39.89 -30.63 21.27
C ASP A 922 -39.96 -30.62 19.72
N GLU A 923 -39.35 -31.61 19.07
CA GLU A 923 -39.34 -31.71 17.60
C GLU A 923 -40.74 -31.95 17.02
N GLU A 924 -41.63 -32.56 17.82
CA GLU A 924 -43.03 -32.86 17.51
C GLU A 924 -43.98 -31.69 17.82
N GLY A 925 -43.50 -30.63 18.47
CA GLY A 925 -44.26 -29.43 18.82
C GLY A 925 -44.97 -29.50 20.18
N ASN A 926 -44.67 -30.48 21.03
CA ASN A 926 -45.20 -30.55 22.39
C ASN A 926 -44.38 -29.67 23.34
N GLU A 927 -45.06 -29.02 24.28
CA GLU A 927 -44.43 -28.18 25.29
C GLU A 927 -43.47 -28.98 26.18
N VAL A 928 -42.22 -28.52 26.30
CA VAL A 928 -41.21 -29.15 27.15
C VAL A 928 -41.39 -28.65 28.58
N LEU A 929 -42.12 -29.44 29.38
CA LEU A 929 -42.38 -29.16 30.79
C LEU A 929 -41.06 -29.13 31.60
N GLY A 930 -40.71 -27.97 32.15
CA GLY A 930 -39.57 -27.80 33.09
C GLY A 930 -38.52 -26.77 32.68
N LEU A 931 -38.59 -26.18 31.48
CA LEU A 931 -37.63 -25.16 30.99
C LEU A 931 -38.28 -23.80 30.69
N ASN A 932 -39.55 -23.60 31.04
CA ASN A 932 -40.23 -22.32 30.83
C ASN A 932 -39.66 -21.22 31.73
N ASN A 933 -39.24 -20.12 31.13
CA ASN A 933 -38.82 -18.91 31.83
C ASN A 933 -40.02 -18.39 32.66
N PRO A 934 -39.95 -18.32 34.01
CA PRO A 934 -41.12 -18.05 34.83
C PRO A 934 -41.79 -16.73 34.43
N VAL A 935 -43.09 -16.81 34.19
CA VAL A 935 -43.98 -15.66 34.00
C VAL A 935 -44.09 -14.96 35.36
N HIS A 936 -43.28 -13.93 35.55
CA HIS A 936 -43.42 -12.93 36.63
C HIS A 936 -43.64 -11.55 36.03
#